data_AF-M5FYG0-F1
#
_entry.id   AF-M5FYG0-F1
#
_cell.length_a   1.000
_cell.length_b   1.000
_cell.length_c   1.000
_cell.angle_alpha   90.00
_cell.angle_beta   90.00
_cell.angle_gamma   90.00
#
_symmetry.space_group_name_H-M   'P 1'
#
loop_
_entity.id
_entity.type
_entity.pdbx_description
1 polymer ?
#
loop_
_entity_poly.entity_id
_entity_poly.type
_entity_poly.pdbx_seq_one_letter_code
_entity_poly.pdbx_strand_id
1 'polypeptide(L)'
;MVAINPNHHPSLSEDYEPGSTSSTAHDWSLPIRIQGAHFVDPYNRVLNLRGVNLSGASKTPGDHDPAHFLDENHWRGVSFVGRPFPLEQADEHLARLRRWGLTFGVFPLSTKTRLTSVVRLNVTWEAIEHSAPGEYDHDYLTYLYSLLSKFPAYGLVAFVSMHQDVFSRFSGGSGAPAWTLTSVGLDLDALEETGAAYLEGVRHPGKSEEDRGTWPTGYQKLAAATMNTLFWAGDTFASKLKVQWQGKEVGAQQFLQDRFLAAWEVLVQRLAPLPAVVGFQMMNEPHSGYVENHIHTWDYNTDLHLWAFPTPLQSMALGAGHPQRVAYYTRSFPFPTRQSGSKLINPKGRKCWREDGPTEGRCVWEMHGVWGWERGRGEAVALRENYFMWHPTTDKMVEWYEDFYFPFAKRWSERMHALSGGEKLIFLEPIPNEFCPPWPEEFRPKNFVYAPHWYDLNALFKKQFGNVSVNVQGLSRGMFLLKALYWGDKGAKENYAMQLRNVVDSVSAAGERPVVVGECGVPMDMNNAHAFKTGDFTWQSRMLDALISGLDSARASFTLWNYNPGNTDAQGDRWNGENFSFYTLSARALSSSSEFKDSALAQTNPELDDGGRVLSSLVRPYPAKVAGIPLSYSYSTSTGVFELTYASPAHAGAELDLGRGRDGWVPLDHPAIMARETEIFLPLLLTQGREVKVEGAWKWVYSEERQTLYVLQETTGEARAWNVKVRVRPALTVRQEGEWTWVWALLGVLLGVGVWFLIR
;
A
#
# COMPACT_ATOMS: atom_id res chain seq x y z
N MET A 1 2.00 23.55 -33.49
CA MET A 1 1.38 22.56 -32.59
C MET A 1 0.69 21.53 -33.46
N VAL A 2 1.07 20.25 -33.35
CA VAL A 2 0.34 19.15 -33.99
C VAL A 2 -0.84 18.81 -33.08
N ALA A 3 -2.04 18.64 -33.64
CA ALA A 3 -3.18 18.19 -32.86
C ALA A 3 -2.98 16.72 -32.42
N ILE A 4 -3.51 16.34 -31.26
CA ILE A 4 -3.51 14.94 -30.83
C ILE A 4 -4.31 14.14 -31.86
N ASN A 5 -3.65 13.30 -32.65
CA ASN A 5 -4.31 12.38 -33.54
C ASN A 5 -4.64 11.09 -32.76
N PRO A 6 -5.91 10.78 -32.47
CA PRO A 6 -6.26 9.58 -31.70
C PRO A 6 -5.91 8.27 -32.41
N ASN A 7 -5.59 8.33 -33.72
CA ASN A 7 -5.31 7.16 -34.55
C ASN A 7 -3.81 6.81 -34.69
N HIS A 8 -2.89 7.69 -34.29
CA HIS A 8 -1.44 7.40 -34.23
C HIS A 8 -0.63 8.52 -33.56
N HIS A 9 0.49 8.13 -32.93
CA HIS A 9 1.48 9.07 -32.41
C HIS A 9 2.27 9.74 -33.56
N PRO A 10 2.65 11.03 -33.44
CA PRO A 10 3.46 11.70 -34.47
C PRO A 10 4.78 11.01 -34.82
N SER A 11 5.32 10.18 -33.92
CA SER A 11 6.59 9.47 -34.16
C SER A 11 6.54 8.35 -35.20
N LEU A 12 5.37 8.05 -35.78
CA LEU A 12 5.30 7.21 -36.98
C LEU A 12 5.88 7.90 -38.24
N SER A 13 6.01 9.23 -38.26
CA SER A 13 6.58 9.96 -39.40
C SER A 13 8.10 9.74 -39.56
N GLU A 14 8.60 9.80 -40.80
CA GLU A 14 10.03 9.63 -41.10
C GLU A 14 10.87 10.85 -40.68
N ASP A 15 10.30 12.05 -40.78
CA ASP A 15 10.89 13.33 -40.38
C ASP A 15 10.77 13.62 -38.87
N TYR A 16 10.25 12.68 -38.08
CA TYR A 16 10.10 12.85 -36.65
C TYR A 16 11.45 12.87 -35.92
N GLU A 17 11.63 13.89 -35.08
CA GLU A 17 12.74 13.99 -34.12
C GLU A 17 12.25 13.66 -32.70
N PRO A 18 12.99 12.84 -31.93
CA PRO A 18 12.59 12.41 -30.60
C PRO A 18 12.40 13.59 -29.65
N GLY A 19 11.43 13.49 -28.74
CA GLY A 19 11.11 14.54 -27.77
C GLY A 19 10.49 15.82 -28.33
N SER A 20 10.17 15.87 -29.63
CA SER A 20 9.52 17.03 -30.27
C SER A 20 8.06 17.23 -29.87
N THR A 21 7.42 16.21 -29.26
CA THR A 21 6.11 16.34 -28.62
C THR A 21 6.17 17.15 -27.31
N SER A 22 5.00 17.47 -26.76
CA SER A 22 4.84 18.01 -25.40
C SER A 22 4.93 16.95 -24.30
N SER A 23 5.02 15.67 -24.67
CA SER A 23 5.01 14.51 -23.79
C SER A 23 6.28 14.41 -22.93
N THR A 24 6.20 13.68 -21.81
CA THR A 24 7.34 13.22 -21.00
C THR A 24 7.07 11.83 -20.44
N ALA A 25 8.09 11.11 -20.00
CA ALA A 25 7.93 9.85 -19.26
C ALA A 25 6.87 10.00 -18.15
N HIS A 26 6.80 11.20 -17.58
CA HIS A 26 5.79 11.64 -16.63
C HIS A 26 4.72 12.52 -17.29
N ASP A 27 4.05 12.00 -18.32
CA ASP A 27 2.84 12.62 -18.84
C ASP A 27 1.84 11.63 -19.39
N TRP A 28 0.85 11.32 -18.59
CA TRP A 28 -0.23 10.41 -18.95
C TRP A 28 -1.54 11.20 -19.03
N SER A 29 -1.44 12.44 -19.53
CA SER A 29 -2.58 13.32 -19.87
C SER A 29 -3.63 12.66 -20.78
N LEU A 30 -3.27 11.55 -21.41
CA LEU A 30 -4.08 10.70 -22.28
C LEU A 30 -4.77 9.57 -21.50
N PRO A 31 -6.00 9.15 -21.86
CA PRO A 31 -6.74 8.09 -21.17
C PRO A 31 -5.96 6.77 -21.03
N ILE A 32 -5.78 6.33 -19.78
CA ILE A 32 -5.22 5.03 -19.42
C ILE A 32 -6.32 3.96 -19.56
N ARG A 33 -6.03 2.92 -20.34
CA ARG A 33 -6.93 1.78 -20.56
C ARG A 33 -6.27 0.49 -20.07
N ILE A 34 -7.07 -0.55 -19.84
CA ILE A 34 -6.60 -1.91 -19.58
C ILE A 34 -6.61 -2.71 -20.89
N GLN A 35 -5.56 -3.50 -21.11
CA GLN A 35 -5.42 -4.44 -22.23
C GLN A 35 -4.66 -5.68 -21.74
N GLY A 36 -5.37 -6.78 -21.50
CA GLY A 36 -4.81 -7.98 -20.86
C GLY A 36 -4.11 -7.65 -19.54
N ALA A 37 -2.88 -8.12 -19.37
CA ALA A 37 -2.03 -7.82 -18.22
C ALA A 37 -1.46 -6.38 -18.16
N HIS A 38 -1.79 -5.49 -19.10
CA HIS A 38 -1.13 -4.19 -19.27
C HIS A 38 -2.06 -2.98 -19.13
N PHE A 39 -1.48 -1.88 -18.62
CA PHE A 39 -2.00 -0.54 -18.82
C PHE A 39 -1.49 0.02 -20.14
N VAL A 40 -2.35 0.69 -20.91
CA VAL A 40 -2.00 1.26 -22.23
C VAL A 40 -2.54 2.68 -22.43
N ASP A 41 -1.77 3.52 -23.14
CA ASP A 41 -2.24 4.83 -23.65
C ASP A 41 -3.05 4.66 -24.96
N PRO A 42 -3.65 5.72 -25.55
CA PRO A 42 -4.38 5.63 -26.81
C PRO A 42 -3.53 5.17 -28.01
N TYR A 43 -2.20 5.25 -27.95
CA TYR A 43 -1.30 4.76 -29.00
C TYR A 43 -0.90 3.30 -28.79
N ASN A 44 -1.51 2.61 -27.83
CA ASN A 44 -1.17 1.25 -27.41
C ASN A 44 0.31 1.14 -26.97
N ARG A 45 0.86 2.14 -26.27
CA ARG A 45 2.14 1.99 -25.55
C ARG A 45 1.89 1.41 -24.17
N VAL A 46 2.71 0.44 -23.75
CA VAL A 46 2.61 -0.13 -22.39
C VAL A 46 3.11 0.88 -21.37
N LEU A 47 2.35 1.02 -20.29
CA LEU A 47 2.56 2.01 -19.23
C LEU A 47 3.04 1.32 -17.95
N ASN A 48 4.30 1.58 -17.55
CA ASN A 48 4.85 1.12 -16.28
C ASN A 48 4.70 2.23 -15.25
N LEU A 49 3.78 2.07 -14.29
CA LEU A 49 3.28 3.17 -13.46
C LEU A 49 3.79 3.04 -12.03
N ARG A 50 4.59 4.02 -11.58
CA ARG A 50 5.19 4.05 -10.24
C ARG A 50 4.68 5.24 -9.47
N GLY A 51 4.26 5.11 -8.23
CA GLY A 51 3.68 6.20 -7.45
C GLY A 51 3.96 6.15 -5.96
N VAL A 52 3.11 6.83 -5.20
CA VAL A 52 3.26 7.07 -3.77
C VAL A 52 1.91 7.02 -3.05
N ASN A 53 1.91 6.56 -1.81
CA ASN A 53 0.82 6.73 -0.87
C ASN A 53 0.84 8.12 -0.23
N LEU A 54 -0.21 8.90 -0.47
CA LEU A 54 -0.41 10.23 0.09
C LEU A 54 -1.76 10.26 0.84
N SER A 55 -1.81 10.09 2.15
CA SER A 55 -0.67 9.94 3.05
C SER A 55 -1.02 9.14 4.30
N GLY A 56 -0.01 8.62 5.00
CA GLY A 56 -0.16 8.26 6.41
C GLY A 56 -0.63 9.44 7.28
N ALA A 57 -0.36 10.69 6.86
CA ALA A 57 -0.91 11.88 7.51
C ALA A 57 -2.44 11.98 7.45
N SER A 58 -3.11 11.24 6.55
CA SER A 58 -4.57 11.22 6.45
C SER A 58 -5.24 10.24 7.42
N LYS A 59 -4.47 9.44 8.18
CA LYS A 59 -5.01 8.48 9.16
C LYS A 59 -5.57 9.12 10.42
N THR A 60 -5.23 10.38 10.70
CA THR A 60 -5.71 11.14 11.86
C THR A 60 -6.16 12.54 11.43
N PRO A 61 -7.17 13.14 12.10
CA PRO A 61 -7.62 14.49 11.78
C PRO A 61 -6.52 15.53 12.07
N GLY A 62 -6.63 16.73 11.49
CA GLY A 62 -5.64 17.81 11.63
C GLY A 62 -5.52 18.36 13.05
N ASP A 63 -6.59 18.24 13.83
CA ASP A 63 -6.84 18.77 15.16
C ASP A 63 -6.99 17.67 16.25
N HIS A 64 -6.49 16.46 15.96
CA HIS A 64 -6.51 15.32 16.88
C HIS A 64 -5.91 15.65 18.27
N ASP A 65 -6.72 15.52 19.34
CA ASP A 65 -6.27 15.70 20.72
C ASP A 65 -6.15 14.34 21.45
N PRO A 66 -4.92 13.84 21.70
CA PRO A 66 -4.64 12.66 22.53
C PRO A 66 -5.39 12.52 23.86
N ALA A 67 -5.71 13.62 24.53
CA ALA A 67 -6.36 13.61 25.83
C ALA A 67 -7.88 13.41 25.72
N HIS A 68 -8.49 14.00 24.69
CA HIS A 68 -9.95 14.11 24.54
C HIS A 68 -10.50 13.39 23.30
N PHE A 69 -9.70 12.62 22.55
CA PHE A 69 -10.18 12.03 21.28
C PHE A 69 -11.33 11.02 21.41
N LEU A 70 -11.61 10.52 22.62
CA LEU A 70 -12.76 9.66 22.93
C LEU A 70 -14.03 10.45 23.23
N ASP A 71 -13.91 11.71 23.65
CA ASP A 71 -15.03 12.57 24.02
C ASP A 71 -15.96 12.78 22.82
N GLU A 72 -17.26 12.53 23.01
CA GLU A 72 -18.25 12.62 21.94
C GLU A 72 -18.30 14.01 21.29
N ASN A 73 -18.14 15.08 22.07
CA ASN A 73 -18.08 16.44 21.52
C ASN A 73 -16.79 16.73 20.72
N HIS A 74 -15.71 15.99 20.94
CA HIS A 74 -14.47 16.14 20.17
C HIS A 74 -14.56 15.37 18.86
N TRP A 75 -14.78 14.05 18.88
CA TRP A 75 -14.77 13.26 17.64
C TRP A 75 -15.93 13.57 16.69
N ARG A 76 -17.01 14.20 17.17
CA ARG A 76 -18.07 14.75 16.30
C ARG A 76 -17.69 16.05 15.57
N GLY A 77 -16.59 16.70 15.96
CA GLY A 77 -16.17 18.01 15.44
C GLY A 77 -14.72 18.10 14.96
N VAL A 78 -14.02 16.97 14.83
CA VAL A 78 -12.66 16.91 14.25
C VAL A 78 -12.66 17.25 12.77
N SER A 79 -11.61 17.90 12.27
CA SER A 79 -11.48 18.21 10.84
C SER A 79 -10.33 17.48 10.15
N PHE A 80 -10.63 16.90 8.97
CA PHE A 80 -9.62 16.37 8.05
C PHE A 80 -9.21 17.37 6.96
N VAL A 81 -9.77 18.59 6.95
CA VAL A 81 -9.34 19.67 6.07
C VAL A 81 -7.84 19.93 6.28
N GLY A 82 -7.06 19.99 5.19
CA GLY A 82 -5.61 20.10 5.27
C GLY A 82 -4.86 18.76 5.44
N ARG A 83 -5.55 17.60 5.41
CA ARG A 83 -4.91 16.27 5.26
C ARG A 83 -4.97 15.81 3.81
N PRO A 84 -3.85 15.56 3.11
CA PRO A 84 -2.50 15.29 3.65
C PRO A 84 -1.69 16.52 4.06
N PHE A 85 -1.84 17.67 3.38
CA PHE A 85 -1.18 18.94 3.68
C PHE A 85 -2.08 20.14 3.32
N PRO A 86 -1.89 21.32 3.94
CA PRO A 86 -2.63 22.54 3.57
C PRO A 86 -2.48 22.94 2.09
N LEU A 87 -3.49 23.62 1.53
CA LEU A 87 -3.55 23.93 0.08
C LEU A 87 -2.44 24.90 -0.37
N GLU A 88 -1.98 25.77 0.51
CA GLU A 88 -0.87 26.70 0.28
C GLU A 88 0.52 26.01 0.27
N GLN A 89 0.63 24.81 0.85
CA GLN A 89 1.83 23.98 0.80
C GLN A 89 1.81 22.97 -0.35
N ALA A 90 0.63 22.73 -0.94
CA ALA A 90 0.43 21.71 -1.96
C ALA A 90 1.36 21.90 -3.17
N ASP A 91 1.52 23.12 -3.67
CA ASP A 91 2.30 23.40 -4.88
C ASP A 91 3.77 22.94 -4.75
N GLU A 92 4.36 23.06 -3.56
CA GLU A 92 5.70 22.55 -3.25
C GLU A 92 5.73 21.01 -3.20
N HIS A 93 4.84 20.40 -2.42
CA HIS A 93 4.81 18.95 -2.25
C HIS A 93 4.56 18.22 -3.58
N LEU A 94 3.66 18.75 -4.40
CA LEU A 94 3.32 18.22 -5.72
C LEU A 94 4.49 18.37 -6.71
N ALA A 95 5.22 19.50 -6.68
CA ALA A 95 6.44 19.68 -7.48
C ALA A 95 7.55 18.69 -7.09
N ARG A 96 7.72 18.41 -5.79
CA ARG A 96 8.67 17.41 -5.25
C ARG A 96 8.32 15.98 -5.72
N LEU A 97 7.05 15.58 -5.63
CA LEU A 97 6.60 14.25 -6.09
C LEU A 97 6.85 14.04 -7.59
N ARG A 98 6.61 15.06 -8.43
CA ARG A 98 7.00 15.03 -9.85
C ARG A 98 8.52 14.86 -10.00
N ARG A 99 9.34 15.66 -9.30
CA ARG A 99 10.81 15.59 -9.43
C ARG A 99 11.35 14.19 -9.11
N TRP A 100 10.77 13.51 -8.13
CA TRP A 100 11.16 12.16 -7.71
C TRP A 100 10.62 11.02 -8.59
N GLY A 101 9.74 11.34 -9.53
CA GLY A 101 9.29 10.41 -10.59
C GLY A 101 8.19 9.44 -10.19
N LEU A 102 7.22 9.90 -9.40
CA LEU A 102 6.11 9.09 -8.88
C LEU A 102 4.81 9.45 -9.66
N THR A 103 4.57 8.81 -10.83
CA THR A 103 3.83 9.36 -11.99
C THR A 103 2.75 8.46 -12.77
N PHE A 104 1.57 9.03 -13.18
CA PHE A 104 0.24 8.53 -13.77
C PHE A 104 -0.56 9.73 -14.42
N GLY A 105 -1.78 9.65 -15.01
CA GLY A 105 -2.39 10.90 -15.59
C GLY A 105 -3.86 10.97 -16.12
N VAL A 106 -4.36 12.22 -16.38
CA VAL A 106 -5.41 12.69 -17.37
C VAL A 106 -5.79 14.22 -17.19
N PHE A 107 -6.26 14.90 -18.27
CA PHE A 107 -6.56 16.37 -18.38
C PHE A 107 -8.02 16.65 -18.90
N PRO A 108 -8.57 17.89 -18.93
CA PRO A 108 -8.11 19.03 -19.76
C PRO A 108 -7.90 20.33 -18.92
N LEU A 109 -7.61 21.56 -19.41
CA LEU A 109 -7.51 22.16 -20.75
C LEU A 109 -6.58 23.42 -20.71
N SER A 110 -6.33 24.03 -21.89
CA SER A 110 -5.81 25.40 -22.14
C SER A 110 -4.34 25.74 -21.82
N THR A 111 -3.50 25.67 -22.86
CA THR A 111 -2.22 26.38 -23.09
C THR A 111 -1.02 26.20 -22.13
N LYS A 112 0.15 26.02 -22.77
CA LYS A 112 1.48 25.74 -22.20
C LYS A 112 1.62 24.38 -21.50
N THR A 113 2.70 23.69 -21.89
CA THR A 113 3.05 22.29 -21.59
C THR A 113 3.04 21.96 -20.10
N ARG A 114 2.38 20.86 -19.72
CA ARG A 114 2.33 20.30 -18.34
C ARG A 114 2.31 18.76 -18.41
N LEU A 115 2.76 18.12 -17.34
CA LEU A 115 3.36 16.77 -17.37
C LEU A 115 2.81 15.90 -16.21
N THR A 116 1.92 14.96 -16.48
CA THR A 116 1.07 14.29 -15.48
C THR A 116 1.69 13.15 -14.62
N SER A 117 1.28 12.97 -13.33
CA SER A 117 1.88 12.07 -12.30
C SER A 117 0.89 11.28 -11.32
N VAL A 118 1.30 10.40 -10.35
CA VAL A 118 0.39 9.62 -9.42
C VAL A 118 0.37 10.13 -7.99
N VAL A 119 -0.74 9.79 -7.33
CA VAL A 119 -0.89 9.53 -5.91
C VAL A 119 -1.87 8.34 -5.70
N ARG A 120 -1.60 7.40 -4.77
CA ARG A 120 -2.65 6.64 -4.07
C ARG A 120 -3.15 7.55 -2.96
N LEU A 121 -4.35 8.12 -3.13
CA LEU A 121 -4.84 9.17 -2.23
C LEU A 121 -5.61 8.51 -1.09
N ASN A 122 -5.04 8.57 0.12
CA ASN A 122 -5.62 7.98 1.30
C ASN A 122 -6.70 8.90 1.86
N VAL A 123 -7.92 8.41 1.92
CA VAL A 123 -9.08 9.05 2.56
C VAL A 123 -9.67 8.05 3.55
N THR A 124 -9.85 8.41 4.81
CA THR A 124 -10.57 7.54 5.77
C THR A 124 -12.08 7.75 5.62
N TRP A 125 -12.88 6.74 5.97
CA TRP A 125 -14.34 6.88 6.04
C TRP A 125 -14.74 7.95 7.09
N GLU A 126 -14.00 8.00 8.19
CA GLU A 126 -14.10 9.03 9.21
C GLU A 126 -13.94 10.45 8.65
N ALA A 127 -12.99 10.67 7.74
CA ALA A 127 -12.82 11.99 7.11
C ALA A 127 -14.04 12.45 6.30
N ILE A 128 -14.93 11.53 5.91
CA ILE A 128 -16.15 11.83 5.14
C ILE A 128 -17.37 11.93 6.04
N GLU A 129 -17.46 11.16 7.13
CA GLU A 129 -18.69 10.94 7.91
C GLU A 129 -18.41 10.86 9.43
N HIS A 130 -17.58 11.75 10.00
CA HIS A 130 -17.18 11.70 11.42
C HIS A 130 -18.33 12.02 12.40
N SER A 131 -19.13 13.06 12.13
CA SER A 131 -20.12 13.59 13.09
C SER A 131 -21.18 12.56 13.44
N ALA A 132 -21.89 12.03 12.44
CA ALA A 132 -22.97 11.09 12.62
C ALA A 132 -23.21 10.29 11.33
N PRO A 133 -23.84 9.11 11.40
CA PRO A 133 -24.30 8.45 10.18
C PRO A 133 -25.27 9.38 9.43
N GLY A 134 -25.00 9.62 8.16
CA GLY A 134 -25.74 10.53 7.28
C GLY A 134 -25.24 11.98 7.26
N GLU A 135 -24.31 12.37 8.13
CA GLU A 135 -23.75 13.73 8.20
C GLU A 135 -22.35 13.77 7.56
N TYR A 136 -22.26 14.29 6.34
CA TYR A 136 -21.02 14.28 5.56
C TYR A 136 -20.23 15.60 5.65
N ASP A 137 -18.91 15.52 5.79
CA ASP A 137 -18.01 16.67 5.80
C ASP A 137 -17.85 17.26 4.38
N HIS A 138 -18.71 18.23 4.07
CA HIS A 138 -18.67 18.94 2.80
C HIS A 138 -17.50 19.93 2.66
N ASP A 139 -16.83 20.32 3.74
CA ASP A 139 -15.66 21.19 3.69
C ASP A 139 -14.40 20.38 3.36
N TYR A 140 -14.22 19.20 3.96
CA TYR A 140 -13.19 18.24 3.56
C TYR A 140 -13.36 17.79 2.10
N LEU A 141 -14.59 17.49 1.66
CA LEU A 141 -14.89 17.21 0.25
C LEU A 141 -14.61 18.40 -0.70
N THR A 142 -14.63 19.64 -0.20
CA THR A 142 -14.29 20.86 -0.96
C THR A 142 -12.77 21.08 -0.99
N TYR A 143 -12.09 20.80 0.11
CA TYR A 143 -10.63 20.74 0.20
C TYR A 143 -10.06 19.66 -0.74
N LEU A 144 -10.58 18.43 -0.72
CA LEU A 144 -10.13 17.34 -1.60
C LEU A 144 -10.30 17.69 -3.09
N TYR A 145 -11.45 18.27 -3.46
CA TYR A 145 -11.69 18.75 -4.81
C TYR A 145 -10.66 19.83 -5.22
N SER A 146 -10.35 20.76 -4.32
CA SER A 146 -9.39 21.84 -4.57
C SER A 146 -7.95 21.33 -4.69
N LEU A 147 -7.57 20.36 -3.85
CA LEU A 147 -6.29 19.68 -3.90
C LEU A 147 -6.12 18.91 -5.21
N LEU A 148 -7.07 18.06 -5.58
CA LEU A 148 -7.06 17.31 -6.82
C LEU A 148 -7.20 18.22 -8.07
N SER A 149 -7.78 19.42 -7.94
CA SER A 149 -7.77 20.42 -9.02
C SER A 149 -6.38 21.03 -9.25
N LYS A 150 -5.50 21.10 -8.23
CA LYS A 150 -4.08 21.50 -8.41
C LYS A 150 -3.26 20.42 -9.08
N PHE A 151 -3.59 19.15 -8.87
CA PHE A 151 -2.78 18.02 -9.32
C PHE A 151 -2.36 18.15 -10.80
N PRO A 152 -3.25 18.34 -11.80
CA PRO A 152 -2.87 18.46 -13.22
C PRO A 152 -1.97 19.65 -13.58
N ALA A 153 -1.71 20.60 -12.68
CA ALA A 153 -0.68 21.63 -12.90
C ALA A 153 0.75 21.06 -12.80
N TYR A 154 0.99 20.16 -11.87
CA TYR A 154 2.30 19.52 -11.62
C TYR A 154 2.59 18.36 -12.56
N GLY A 155 1.78 18.22 -13.61
CA GLY A 155 0.66 17.30 -13.52
C GLY A 155 0.78 16.11 -12.56
N LEU A 156 -0.34 15.75 -11.94
CA LEU A 156 -0.59 14.62 -11.03
C LEU A 156 -2.06 14.18 -11.24
N VAL A 157 -2.42 13.00 -10.74
CA VAL A 157 -3.77 12.44 -10.56
C VAL A 157 -3.74 11.49 -9.35
N ALA A 158 -4.89 11.00 -8.93
CA ALA A 158 -4.98 9.90 -7.99
C ALA A 158 -5.90 8.77 -8.44
N PHE A 159 -5.67 7.57 -7.90
CA PHE A 159 -6.79 6.74 -7.49
C PHE A 159 -7.04 6.96 -6.00
N VAL A 160 -8.30 7.10 -5.61
CA VAL A 160 -8.66 7.35 -4.21
C VAL A 160 -8.92 6.02 -3.50
N SER A 161 -8.27 5.83 -2.35
CA SER A 161 -8.39 4.62 -1.54
C SER A 161 -9.06 4.94 -0.21
N MET A 162 -10.07 4.15 0.14
CA MET A 162 -10.70 4.24 1.46
C MET A 162 -9.79 3.55 2.49
N HIS A 163 -8.91 4.34 3.09
CA HIS A 163 -7.87 3.86 4.00
C HIS A 163 -8.45 3.50 5.37
N GLN A 164 -8.02 2.37 5.92
CA GLN A 164 -8.31 1.89 7.27
C GLN A 164 -7.15 1.03 7.76
N ASP A 165 -7.00 0.95 9.06
CA ASP A 165 -6.15 -0.02 9.75
C ASP A 165 -6.88 -0.43 11.02
N VAL A 166 -6.98 -1.73 11.33
CA VAL A 166 -7.63 -2.18 12.58
C VAL A 166 -9.06 -1.61 12.70
N PHE A 167 -9.75 -1.46 11.58
CA PHE A 167 -11.09 -0.88 11.39
C PHE A 167 -11.24 0.63 11.71
N SER A 168 -10.64 1.16 12.78
CA SER A 168 -10.90 2.53 13.26
C SER A 168 -9.84 3.05 14.24
N ARG A 169 -9.72 4.38 14.39
CA ARG A 169 -8.97 5.02 15.50
C ARG A 169 -9.42 4.50 16.86
N PHE A 170 -10.71 4.22 17.01
CA PHE A 170 -11.33 3.80 18.27
C PHE A 170 -11.10 2.32 18.59
N SER A 171 -10.67 1.52 17.63
CA SER A 171 -10.20 0.14 17.85
C SER A 171 -8.67 0.00 17.86
N GLY A 172 -7.94 1.12 17.71
CA GLY A 172 -6.47 1.18 17.82
C GLY A 172 -5.71 1.43 16.51
N GLY A 173 -6.40 1.80 15.43
CA GLY A 173 -5.79 2.08 14.13
C GLY A 173 -6.37 3.33 13.43
N SER A 174 -6.96 3.18 12.24
CA SER A 174 -7.55 4.27 11.44
C SER A 174 -8.74 3.78 10.61
N GLY A 175 -9.54 4.67 10.02
CA GLY A 175 -10.55 4.28 9.02
C GLY A 175 -11.98 4.70 9.34
N ALA A 176 -12.76 3.82 9.98
CA ALA A 176 -14.18 4.04 10.24
C ALA A 176 -14.44 5.06 11.37
N PRO A 177 -15.50 5.89 11.28
CA PRO A 177 -15.85 6.87 12.31
C PRO A 177 -16.35 6.23 13.61
N ALA A 178 -16.17 6.93 14.73
CA ALA A 178 -16.49 6.45 16.09
C ALA A 178 -17.92 5.89 16.23
N TRP A 179 -18.89 6.53 15.56
CA TRP A 179 -20.30 6.15 15.64
C TRP A 179 -20.56 4.71 15.14
N THR A 180 -19.69 4.14 14.30
CA THR A 180 -19.84 2.75 13.85
C THR A 180 -19.69 1.75 15.01
N LEU A 181 -18.79 2.03 15.96
CA LEU A 181 -18.60 1.22 17.17
C LEU A 181 -19.74 1.45 18.17
N THR A 182 -20.13 2.71 18.42
CA THR A 182 -21.18 3.02 19.41
C THR A 182 -22.57 2.57 18.93
N SER A 183 -22.84 2.60 17.62
CA SER A 183 -24.11 2.13 17.03
C SER A 183 -24.34 0.62 17.19
N VAL A 184 -23.30 -0.18 17.41
CA VAL A 184 -23.41 -1.61 17.75
C VAL A 184 -23.35 -1.88 19.25
N GLY A 185 -23.26 -0.82 20.08
CA GLY A 185 -23.31 -0.88 21.53
C GLY A 185 -21.97 -0.86 22.26
N LEU A 186 -20.85 -0.54 21.60
CA LEU A 186 -19.56 -0.44 22.29
C LEU A 186 -19.42 0.85 23.11
N ASP A 187 -18.88 0.74 24.32
CA ASP A 187 -18.39 1.85 25.15
C ASP A 187 -16.92 2.13 24.79
N LEU A 188 -16.66 3.29 24.19
CA LEU A 188 -15.33 3.71 23.72
C LEU A 188 -14.34 3.85 24.88
N ASP A 189 -14.80 4.39 26.02
CA ASP A 189 -13.97 4.62 27.21
C ASP A 189 -13.58 3.33 27.93
N ALA A 190 -14.23 2.21 27.60
CA ALA A 190 -13.94 0.88 28.15
C ALA A 190 -12.99 0.06 27.27
N LEU A 191 -12.81 0.39 25.99
CA LEU A 191 -12.13 -0.50 25.05
C LEU A 191 -10.68 -0.82 25.46
N GLU A 192 -9.97 0.16 26.03
CA GLU A 192 -8.59 -0.01 26.48
C GLU A 192 -8.49 -0.74 27.84
N GLU A 193 -9.34 -0.40 28.81
CA GLU A 193 -9.35 -1.05 30.13
C GLU A 193 -9.81 -2.52 30.07
N THR A 194 -10.71 -2.84 29.15
CA THR A 194 -11.13 -4.22 28.88
C THR A 194 -10.12 -5.00 28.05
N GLY A 195 -9.21 -4.32 27.33
CA GLY A 195 -8.33 -4.94 26.33
C GLY A 195 -9.03 -5.30 25.01
N ALA A 196 -10.23 -4.75 24.77
CA ALA A 196 -10.95 -4.86 23.50
C ALA A 196 -10.29 -4.05 22.37
N ALA A 197 -9.44 -3.06 22.71
CA ALA A 197 -8.56 -2.31 21.81
C ALA A 197 -7.19 -2.03 22.49
N TYR A 198 -6.27 -1.41 21.77
CA TYR A 198 -5.04 -0.80 22.30
C TYR A 198 -4.94 0.60 21.69
N LEU A 199 -5.03 1.65 22.50
CA LEU A 199 -5.20 3.02 22.03
C LEU A 199 -3.99 3.92 22.33
N GLU A 200 -3.10 3.49 23.24
CA GLU A 200 -1.80 4.12 23.51
C GLU A 200 -1.02 4.53 22.25
N GLY A 201 -1.04 3.74 21.17
CA GLY A 201 -0.41 4.11 19.89
C GLY A 201 -1.04 5.36 19.24
N VAL A 202 -2.37 5.48 19.32
CA VAL A 202 -3.14 6.62 18.78
C VAL A 202 -3.08 7.83 19.72
N ARG A 203 -3.11 7.62 21.04
CA ARG A 203 -2.90 8.68 22.05
C ARG A 203 -1.48 9.26 21.95
N HIS A 204 -0.48 8.41 21.86
CA HIS A 204 0.91 8.80 22.04
C HIS A 204 1.82 8.19 20.95
N PRO A 205 1.69 8.64 19.69
CA PRO A 205 2.47 8.12 18.57
C PRO A 205 3.98 8.15 18.86
N GLY A 206 4.61 6.97 18.90
CA GLY A 206 6.05 6.83 19.12
C GLY A 206 6.54 7.09 20.55
N LYS A 207 5.65 6.99 21.56
CA LYS A 207 5.97 7.11 23.00
C LYS A 207 7.17 6.27 23.45
N SER A 208 7.35 5.08 22.88
CA SER A 208 8.58 4.31 22.96
C SER A 208 8.90 3.57 21.65
N GLU A 209 10.14 3.13 21.50
CA GLU A 209 10.56 2.22 20.42
C GLU A 209 9.91 0.83 20.55
N GLU A 210 9.43 0.44 21.75
CA GLU A 210 8.80 -0.86 21.96
C GLU A 210 7.35 -0.91 21.46
N ASP A 211 6.63 0.21 21.53
CA ASP A 211 5.27 0.40 21.00
C ASP A 211 5.22 0.31 19.46
N ARG A 212 6.32 0.65 18.76
CA ARG A 212 6.36 0.69 17.30
C ARG A 212 6.12 -0.68 16.68
N GLY A 213 5.19 -0.74 15.73
CA GLY A 213 4.77 -1.98 15.07
C GLY A 213 3.97 -2.96 15.95
N THR A 214 3.41 -2.52 17.09
CA THR A 214 2.47 -3.33 17.90
C THR A 214 1.02 -3.26 17.39
N TRP A 215 0.68 -2.20 16.66
CA TRP A 215 -0.68 -1.91 16.19
C TRP A 215 -1.36 -3.04 15.38
N PRO A 216 -0.69 -3.87 14.54
CA PRO A 216 -1.38 -4.89 13.75
C PRO A 216 -2.04 -5.96 14.63
N THR A 217 -1.54 -6.16 15.85
CA THR A 217 -2.14 -7.06 16.86
C THR A 217 -3.51 -6.58 17.36
N GLY A 218 -3.95 -5.40 16.92
CA GLY A 218 -5.28 -4.86 17.15
C GLY A 218 -6.38 -5.66 16.42
N TYR A 219 -6.09 -6.25 15.25
CA TYR A 219 -7.08 -7.03 14.49
C TYR A 219 -7.67 -8.19 15.30
N GLN A 220 -6.85 -8.85 16.13
CA GLN A 220 -7.25 -9.98 16.99
C GLN A 220 -7.85 -9.54 18.35
N LYS A 221 -8.13 -8.24 18.54
CA LYS A 221 -8.82 -7.70 19.72
C LYS A 221 -10.32 -7.54 19.44
N LEU A 222 -11.14 -7.61 20.50
CA LEU A 222 -12.60 -7.73 20.40
C LEU A 222 -13.23 -6.66 19.50
N ALA A 223 -12.79 -5.40 19.57
CA ALA A 223 -13.37 -4.31 18.80
C ALA A 223 -13.17 -4.51 17.29
N ALA A 224 -11.93 -4.63 16.83
CA ALA A 224 -11.63 -4.77 15.40
C ALA A 224 -12.16 -6.08 14.82
N ALA A 225 -12.00 -7.21 15.53
CA ALA A 225 -12.51 -8.51 15.09
C ALA A 225 -14.04 -8.49 14.98
N THR A 226 -14.74 -7.93 15.98
CA THR A 226 -16.21 -7.80 15.94
C THR A 226 -16.65 -6.90 14.80
N MET A 227 -16.07 -5.70 14.66
CA MET A 227 -16.52 -4.75 13.65
C MET A 227 -16.32 -5.25 12.21
N ASN A 228 -15.20 -5.92 11.92
CA ASN A 228 -15.00 -6.57 10.62
C ASN A 228 -16.02 -7.70 10.39
N THR A 229 -16.27 -8.56 11.38
CA THR A 229 -17.27 -9.62 11.28
C THR A 229 -18.68 -9.05 11.04
N LEU A 230 -19.04 -7.96 11.71
CA LEU A 230 -20.32 -7.27 11.52
C LEU A 230 -20.42 -6.59 10.15
N PHE A 231 -19.32 -6.03 9.63
CA PHE A 231 -19.29 -5.40 8.32
C PHE A 231 -19.42 -6.40 7.17
N TRP A 232 -18.73 -7.55 7.22
CA TRP A 232 -18.73 -8.54 6.14
C TRP A 232 -19.90 -9.54 6.23
N ALA A 233 -20.17 -10.05 7.43
CA ALA A 233 -21.00 -11.24 7.64
C ALA A 233 -21.98 -11.11 8.83
N GLY A 234 -22.29 -9.88 9.25
CA GLY A 234 -23.20 -9.59 10.36
C GLY A 234 -24.64 -10.08 10.17
N ASP A 235 -25.15 -10.17 8.93
CA ASP A 235 -26.48 -10.73 8.69
C ASP A 235 -26.49 -12.28 8.78
N THR A 236 -25.33 -12.93 8.63
CA THR A 236 -25.14 -14.38 8.83
C THR A 236 -24.86 -14.73 10.30
N PHE A 237 -23.87 -14.09 10.93
CA PHE A 237 -23.37 -14.45 12.27
C PHE A 237 -23.92 -13.56 13.40
N ALA A 238 -24.50 -12.39 13.10
CA ALA A 238 -25.01 -11.44 14.09
C ALA A 238 -26.47 -11.02 13.83
N SER A 239 -27.26 -11.89 13.21
CA SER A 239 -28.61 -11.61 12.69
C SER A 239 -29.64 -11.07 13.72
N LYS A 240 -29.43 -11.26 15.02
CA LYS A 240 -30.24 -10.68 16.11
C LYS A 240 -29.89 -9.23 16.42
N LEU A 241 -28.67 -8.78 16.10
CA LEU A 241 -28.25 -7.40 16.33
C LEU A 241 -28.97 -6.47 15.34
N LYS A 242 -29.77 -5.54 15.88
CA LYS A 242 -30.45 -4.50 15.12
C LYS A 242 -30.00 -3.12 15.58
N VAL A 243 -29.83 -2.22 14.63
CA VAL A 243 -29.51 -0.81 14.87
C VAL A 243 -30.75 0.01 14.56
N GLN A 244 -31.06 1.00 15.40
CA GLN A 244 -32.13 1.96 15.16
C GLN A 244 -31.64 3.05 14.20
N TRP A 245 -32.19 3.09 12.99
CA TRP A 245 -31.80 4.04 11.94
C TRP A 245 -33.05 4.62 11.27
N GLN A 246 -33.18 5.95 11.26
CA GLN A 246 -34.33 6.69 10.68
C GLN A 246 -35.71 6.14 11.12
N GLY A 247 -35.84 5.75 12.40
CA GLY A 247 -37.07 5.20 12.97
C GLY A 247 -37.38 3.76 12.55
N LYS A 248 -36.39 3.00 12.09
CA LYS A 248 -36.51 1.58 11.71
C LYS A 248 -35.38 0.75 12.31
N GLU A 249 -35.67 -0.50 12.60
CA GLU A 249 -34.65 -1.50 12.91
C GLU A 249 -34.05 -2.08 11.62
N VAL A 250 -32.72 -2.03 11.51
CA VAL A 250 -31.95 -2.57 10.38
C VAL A 250 -30.86 -3.53 10.89
N GLY A 251 -30.45 -4.50 10.05
CA GLY A 251 -29.33 -5.39 10.38
C GLY A 251 -28.02 -4.61 10.50
N ALA A 252 -27.12 -5.03 11.40
CA ALA A 252 -25.84 -4.34 11.61
C ALA A 252 -24.96 -4.31 10.35
N GLN A 253 -24.92 -5.43 9.60
CA GLN A 253 -24.22 -5.49 8.31
C GLN A 253 -24.86 -4.53 7.29
N GLN A 254 -26.18 -4.61 7.09
CA GLN A 254 -26.89 -3.70 6.21
C GLN A 254 -26.60 -2.23 6.56
N PHE A 255 -26.70 -1.85 7.83
CA PHE A 255 -26.46 -0.49 8.31
C PHE A 255 -25.04 -0.01 8.01
N LEU A 256 -24.01 -0.77 8.40
CA LEU A 256 -22.61 -0.41 8.18
C LEU A 256 -22.28 -0.34 6.69
N GLN A 257 -22.74 -1.30 5.89
CA GLN A 257 -22.51 -1.35 4.44
C GLN A 257 -23.25 -0.23 3.69
N ASP A 258 -24.53 0.05 3.98
CA ASP A 258 -25.29 1.10 3.31
C ASP A 258 -24.87 2.52 3.74
N ARG A 259 -24.16 2.68 4.86
CA ARG A 259 -23.46 3.93 5.22
C ARG A 259 -22.12 4.06 4.49
N PHE A 260 -21.26 3.04 4.54
CA PHE A 260 -19.98 3.01 3.82
C PHE A 260 -20.15 3.24 2.32
N LEU A 261 -21.15 2.61 1.69
CA LEU A 261 -21.47 2.83 0.28
C LEU A 261 -21.93 4.26 0.01
N ALA A 262 -22.70 4.89 0.89
CA ALA A 262 -23.17 6.26 0.69
C ALA A 262 -22.06 7.32 0.88
N ALA A 263 -21.15 7.11 1.84
CA ALA A 263 -19.94 7.92 1.96
C ALA A 263 -19.10 7.85 0.67
N TRP A 264 -18.96 6.64 0.11
CA TRP A 264 -18.38 6.42 -1.22
C TRP A 264 -19.15 7.13 -2.35
N GLU A 265 -20.48 7.07 -2.37
CA GLU A 265 -21.30 7.73 -3.39
C GLU A 265 -21.11 9.26 -3.40
N VAL A 266 -21.09 9.90 -2.22
CA VAL A 266 -20.84 11.34 -2.08
C VAL A 266 -19.40 11.69 -2.50
N LEU A 267 -18.41 10.88 -2.12
CA LEU A 267 -17.00 11.06 -2.52
C LEU A 267 -16.84 10.96 -4.04
N VAL A 268 -17.43 9.96 -4.69
CA VAL A 268 -17.36 9.75 -6.15
C VAL A 268 -18.12 10.83 -6.90
N GLN A 269 -19.31 11.26 -6.44
CA GLN A 269 -20.04 12.38 -7.03
C GLN A 269 -19.21 13.68 -7.03
N ARG A 270 -18.44 13.93 -5.96
CA ARG A 270 -17.56 15.09 -5.87
C ARG A 270 -16.29 14.96 -6.72
N LEU A 271 -15.67 13.78 -6.76
CA LEU A 271 -14.29 13.62 -7.26
C LEU A 271 -14.17 12.94 -8.64
N ALA A 272 -15.10 12.08 -9.05
CA ALA A 272 -15.04 11.42 -10.37
C ALA A 272 -15.06 12.37 -11.58
N PRO A 273 -15.76 13.54 -11.55
CA PRO A 273 -15.69 14.51 -12.64
C PRO A 273 -14.30 15.14 -12.84
N LEU A 274 -13.41 15.07 -11.84
CA LEU A 274 -12.06 15.58 -11.99
C LEU A 274 -11.25 14.68 -12.95
N PRO A 275 -10.57 15.28 -13.96
CA PRO A 275 -9.56 14.59 -14.75
C PRO A 275 -8.44 13.97 -13.88
N ALA A 276 -8.21 14.60 -12.72
CA ALA A 276 -7.26 14.19 -11.70
C ALA A 276 -7.62 12.89 -10.95
N VAL A 277 -8.69 12.18 -11.32
CA VAL A 277 -9.13 10.95 -10.65
C VAL A 277 -9.30 9.84 -11.69
N VAL A 278 -8.38 8.88 -11.69
CA VAL A 278 -8.37 7.76 -12.65
C VAL A 278 -9.15 6.55 -12.18
N GLY A 279 -9.37 6.41 -10.86
CA GLY A 279 -10.02 5.25 -10.29
C GLY A 279 -10.24 5.31 -8.78
N PHE A 280 -10.79 4.22 -8.25
CA PHE A 280 -11.17 4.07 -6.84
C PHE A 280 -10.75 2.70 -6.31
N GLN A 281 -10.33 2.62 -5.05
CA GLN A 281 -9.94 1.39 -4.36
C GLN A 281 -10.81 1.18 -3.12
N MET A 282 -11.58 0.09 -3.09
CA MET A 282 -12.73 -0.07 -2.20
C MET A 282 -12.43 0.14 -0.71
N MET A 283 -11.39 -0.52 -0.22
CA MET A 283 -10.99 -0.55 1.19
C MET A 283 -9.53 -1.01 1.24
N ASN A 284 -8.71 -0.32 2.03
CA ASN A 284 -7.35 -0.74 2.37
C ASN A 284 -7.39 -1.99 3.27
N GLU A 285 -6.58 -3.00 2.96
CA GLU A 285 -6.28 -4.19 3.76
C GLU A 285 -7.54 -4.80 4.42
N PRO A 286 -8.53 -5.25 3.63
CA PRO A 286 -9.78 -5.78 4.17
C PRO A 286 -9.51 -7.07 4.96
N HIS A 287 -9.93 -7.12 6.23
CA HIS A 287 -9.78 -8.29 7.10
C HIS A 287 -11.13 -8.94 7.41
N SER A 288 -11.16 -10.26 7.54
CA SER A 288 -12.39 -11.05 7.73
C SER A 288 -12.99 -10.98 9.16
N GLY A 289 -12.18 -10.62 10.15
CA GLY A 289 -12.59 -10.54 11.57
C GLY A 289 -12.54 -11.92 12.24
N TYR A 290 -13.69 -12.43 12.67
CA TYR A 290 -13.82 -13.79 13.22
C TYR A 290 -14.24 -14.82 12.16
N VAL A 291 -14.62 -14.42 10.94
CA VAL A 291 -15.00 -15.36 9.87
C VAL A 291 -13.85 -16.36 9.63
N GLU A 292 -14.21 -17.63 9.39
CA GLU A 292 -13.31 -18.80 9.27
C GLU A 292 -12.45 -19.12 10.51
N ASN A 293 -12.49 -18.30 11.57
CA ASN A 293 -11.69 -18.53 12.78
C ASN A 293 -12.41 -19.41 13.81
N HIS A 294 -11.61 -20.18 14.54
CA HIS A 294 -12.06 -21.06 15.61
C HIS A 294 -12.03 -20.34 16.96
N ILE A 295 -13.07 -20.49 17.79
CA ILE A 295 -13.26 -19.63 18.98
C ILE A 295 -12.12 -19.68 20.01
N HIS A 296 -11.31 -20.75 20.01
CA HIS A 296 -10.17 -20.92 20.91
C HIS A 296 -8.81 -20.50 20.32
N THR A 297 -8.71 -20.21 19.01
CA THR A 297 -7.41 -20.10 18.31
C THR A 297 -7.47 -19.22 17.06
N TRP A 298 -6.57 -18.25 17.00
CA TRP A 298 -6.12 -17.55 15.79
C TRP A 298 -5.07 -18.40 15.03
N ASP A 299 -4.81 -18.14 13.74
CA ASP A 299 -3.77 -18.87 12.99
C ASP A 299 -2.39 -18.23 13.20
N TYR A 300 -1.55 -18.94 13.94
CA TYR A 300 -0.17 -18.55 14.26
C TYR A 300 0.73 -18.31 13.03
N ASN A 301 0.34 -18.75 11.83
CA ASN A 301 1.12 -18.59 10.60
C ASN A 301 0.80 -17.31 9.81
N THR A 302 -0.34 -16.69 10.08
CA THR A 302 -0.87 -15.49 9.39
C THR A 302 -1.12 -14.33 10.35
N ASP A 303 -1.65 -14.60 11.54
CA ASP A 303 -1.97 -13.60 12.56
C ASP A 303 -0.74 -13.07 13.30
N LEU A 304 -0.65 -11.74 13.45
CA LEU A 304 0.46 -11.08 14.15
C LEU A 304 0.25 -11.10 15.68
N HIS A 305 0.97 -12.01 16.33
CA HIS A 305 0.92 -12.29 17.77
C HIS A 305 1.98 -11.51 18.58
N LEU A 306 1.69 -10.33 19.12
CA LEU A 306 2.62 -9.57 20.00
C LEU A 306 1.90 -9.02 21.23
N TRP A 307 2.59 -8.97 22.37
CA TRP A 307 2.06 -8.56 23.67
C TRP A 307 0.83 -9.39 24.07
N ALA A 308 -0.22 -8.77 24.62
CA ALA A 308 -1.43 -9.47 25.08
C ALA A 308 -2.27 -9.89 23.87
N PHE A 309 -2.28 -11.20 23.61
CA PHE A 309 -2.91 -11.83 22.45
C PHE A 309 -4.02 -12.77 22.93
N PRO A 310 -5.25 -12.29 23.11
CA PRO A 310 -6.37 -13.10 23.59
C PRO A 310 -6.89 -14.01 22.47
N THR A 311 -7.35 -15.21 22.81
CA THR A 311 -8.19 -16.01 21.89
C THR A 311 -9.52 -15.30 21.62
N PRO A 312 -10.28 -15.65 20.56
CA PRO A 312 -11.61 -15.07 20.34
C PRO A 312 -12.50 -15.16 21.59
N LEU A 313 -12.62 -16.34 22.21
CA LEU A 313 -13.37 -16.54 23.47
C LEU A 313 -12.88 -15.65 24.62
N GLN A 314 -11.56 -15.53 24.80
CA GLN A 314 -11.00 -14.64 25.83
C GLN A 314 -11.33 -13.17 25.56
N SER A 315 -11.25 -12.73 24.29
CA SER A 315 -11.57 -11.35 23.90
C SER A 315 -13.04 -11.01 24.18
N MET A 316 -13.96 -11.94 23.92
CA MET A 316 -15.39 -11.78 24.18
C MET A 316 -15.70 -11.73 25.69
N ALA A 317 -15.10 -12.63 26.46
CA ALA A 317 -15.25 -12.67 27.92
C ALA A 317 -14.69 -11.40 28.58
N LEU A 318 -13.54 -10.90 28.11
CA LEU A 318 -12.96 -9.64 28.58
C LEU A 318 -13.90 -8.46 28.39
N GLY A 319 -14.47 -8.30 27.18
CA GLY A 319 -15.42 -7.22 26.89
C GLY A 319 -16.74 -7.35 27.66
N ALA A 320 -17.15 -8.56 28.00
CA ALA A 320 -18.34 -8.83 28.84
C ALA A 320 -18.12 -8.54 30.35
N GLY A 321 -16.91 -8.14 30.76
CA GLY A 321 -16.59 -7.83 32.16
C GLY A 321 -16.00 -9.00 32.95
N HIS A 322 -15.47 -10.04 32.29
CA HIS A 322 -14.85 -11.18 32.96
C HIS A 322 -13.31 -11.16 32.82
N PRO A 323 -12.55 -10.93 33.91
CA PRO A 323 -11.09 -10.86 33.87
C PRO A 323 -10.46 -12.15 33.31
N GLN A 324 -9.55 -12.03 32.33
CA GLN A 324 -8.88 -13.19 31.70
C GLN A 324 -7.37 -13.16 31.90
N ARG A 325 -6.76 -14.35 32.06
CA ARG A 325 -5.31 -14.55 31.94
C ARG A 325 -4.95 -14.79 30.48
N VAL A 326 -4.57 -13.71 29.80
CA VAL A 326 -4.22 -13.69 28.38
C VAL A 326 -2.74 -14.02 28.18
N ALA A 327 -2.42 -14.81 27.15
CA ALA A 327 -1.05 -15.11 26.78
C ALA A 327 -0.29 -13.84 26.35
N TYR A 328 0.97 -13.70 26.78
CA TYR A 328 1.81 -12.55 26.45
C TYR A 328 2.98 -12.97 25.57
N TYR A 329 3.14 -12.32 24.41
CA TYR A 329 4.14 -12.65 23.40
C TYR A 329 5.24 -11.58 23.27
N THR A 330 6.46 -12.01 22.96
CA THR A 330 7.61 -11.14 22.68
C THR A 330 8.38 -11.58 21.44
N ARG A 331 8.93 -10.60 20.70
CA ARG A 331 9.79 -10.80 19.52
C ARG A 331 10.92 -11.79 19.83
N SER A 332 11.22 -12.70 18.90
CA SER A 332 12.25 -13.74 19.09
C SER A 332 12.93 -14.21 17.80
N PHE A 333 13.71 -15.28 17.91
CA PHE A 333 14.39 -15.99 16.82
C PHE A 333 14.52 -17.49 17.20
N PRO A 334 14.41 -18.46 16.27
CA PRO A 334 14.14 -18.28 14.84
C PRO A 334 12.69 -17.87 14.54
N PHE A 335 11.73 -18.33 15.33
CA PHE A 335 10.31 -17.95 15.20
C PHE A 335 10.09 -16.47 15.53
N PRO A 336 9.16 -15.77 14.83
CA PRO A 336 8.97 -14.33 14.95
C PRO A 336 8.65 -13.89 16.38
N THR A 337 7.84 -14.65 17.12
CA THR A 337 7.70 -14.50 18.57
C THR A 337 7.74 -15.82 19.31
N ARG A 338 7.75 -15.70 20.64
CA ARG A 338 7.47 -16.75 21.61
C ARG A 338 6.54 -16.19 22.68
N GLN A 339 5.75 -17.05 23.31
CA GLN A 339 5.07 -16.69 24.56
C GLN A 339 6.12 -16.46 25.66
N SER A 340 6.07 -15.30 26.33
CA SER A 340 6.93 -14.94 27.45
C SER A 340 6.24 -15.07 28.81
N GLY A 341 4.93 -15.31 28.84
CA GLY A 341 4.14 -15.49 30.06
C GLY A 341 2.64 -15.31 29.83
N SER A 342 1.93 -14.82 30.85
CA SER A 342 0.55 -14.34 30.75
C SER A 342 0.35 -13.09 31.59
N LYS A 343 -0.63 -12.25 31.24
CA LYS A 343 -1.08 -11.09 32.02
C LYS A 343 -2.57 -11.24 32.36
N LEU A 344 -2.97 -10.78 33.54
CA LEU A 344 -4.38 -10.62 33.88
C LEU A 344 -4.88 -9.30 33.27
N ILE A 345 -5.88 -9.38 32.40
CA ILE A 345 -6.50 -8.23 31.71
C ILE A 345 -7.91 -8.01 32.27
N ASN A 346 -8.40 -6.76 32.23
CA ASN A 346 -9.67 -6.31 32.83
C ASN A 346 -9.87 -6.74 34.31
N PRO A 347 -8.94 -6.48 35.24
CA PRO A 347 -9.04 -6.95 36.62
C PRO A 347 -10.20 -6.34 37.43
N LYS A 348 -10.81 -5.24 36.95
CA LYS A 348 -12.00 -4.61 37.56
C LYS A 348 -13.33 -5.20 37.06
N GLY A 349 -13.31 -6.00 35.99
CA GLY A 349 -14.53 -6.54 35.36
C GLY A 349 -15.42 -5.49 34.70
N ARG A 350 -14.84 -4.41 34.15
CA ARG A 350 -15.61 -3.39 33.42
C ARG A 350 -16.15 -3.99 32.11
N LYS A 351 -17.38 -3.64 31.72
CA LYS A 351 -17.91 -4.01 30.40
C LYS A 351 -17.48 -3.00 29.34
N CYS A 352 -17.29 -3.45 28.10
CA CYS A 352 -17.21 -2.58 26.92
C CYS A 352 -18.53 -2.50 26.13
N TRP A 353 -19.63 -2.97 26.71
CA TRP A 353 -20.96 -2.97 26.10
C TRP A 353 -21.88 -2.05 26.90
N ARG A 354 -22.45 -1.06 26.23
CA ARG A 354 -23.37 -0.05 26.77
C ARG A 354 -24.69 -0.65 27.19
N GLU A 355 -25.18 -0.30 28.38
CA GLU A 355 -26.49 -0.74 28.88
C GLU A 355 -27.66 -0.14 28.08
N ASP A 356 -27.48 1.05 27.51
CA ASP A 356 -28.42 1.71 26.59
C ASP A 356 -28.16 1.38 25.10
N GLY A 357 -27.20 0.50 24.80
CA GLY A 357 -26.89 0.03 23.46
C GLY A 357 -27.80 -1.12 22.99
N PRO A 358 -27.80 -1.47 21.69
CA PRO A 358 -28.68 -2.50 21.10
C PRO A 358 -28.42 -3.94 21.58
N THR A 359 -27.43 -4.17 22.45
CA THR A 359 -27.19 -5.46 23.12
C THR A 359 -27.62 -5.47 24.60
N GLU A 360 -28.13 -4.36 25.14
CA GLU A 360 -28.53 -4.19 26.55
C GLU A 360 -27.37 -4.52 27.52
N GLY A 361 -26.17 -4.01 27.23
CA GLY A 361 -24.97 -4.26 28.04
C GLY A 361 -24.46 -5.71 28.00
N ARG A 362 -24.82 -6.50 26.98
CA ARG A 362 -24.33 -7.88 26.75
C ARG A 362 -23.34 -7.94 25.60
N CYS A 363 -22.52 -8.99 25.56
CA CYS A 363 -21.67 -9.24 24.39
C CYS A 363 -22.53 -9.68 23.20
N VAL A 364 -22.29 -9.11 22.00
CA VAL A 364 -23.03 -9.52 20.79
C VAL A 364 -22.92 -11.03 20.51
N TRP A 365 -21.77 -11.64 20.77
CA TRP A 365 -21.55 -13.08 20.55
C TRP A 365 -22.15 -13.96 21.66
N GLU A 366 -22.28 -13.45 22.88
CA GLU A 366 -23.07 -14.09 23.96
C GLU A 366 -24.57 -14.07 23.60
N MET A 367 -25.08 -12.93 23.11
CA MET A 367 -26.46 -12.77 22.64
C MET A 367 -26.80 -13.74 21.48
N HIS A 368 -25.81 -14.12 20.67
CA HIS A 368 -25.97 -15.13 19.60
C HIS A 368 -25.82 -16.59 20.08
N GLY A 369 -25.40 -16.83 21.32
CA GLY A 369 -25.20 -18.17 21.87
C GLY A 369 -23.92 -18.84 21.36
N VAL A 370 -22.88 -18.04 21.08
CA VAL A 370 -21.56 -18.51 20.66
C VAL A 370 -20.74 -19.00 21.85
N TRP A 371 -20.87 -18.31 22.98
CA TRP A 371 -20.24 -18.61 24.27
C TRP A 371 -21.14 -18.18 25.44
N GLY A 372 -20.78 -18.56 26.67
CA GLY A 372 -21.40 -18.05 27.90
C GLY A 372 -20.48 -18.19 29.13
N TRP A 373 -20.88 -17.60 30.26
CA TRP A 373 -20.08 -17.59 31.49
C TRP A 373 -20.52 -18.64 32.51
N GLU A 374 -19.65 -19.60 32.85
CA GLU A 374 -19.95 -20.61 33.87
C GLU A 374 -19.60 -20.09 35.27
N ARG A 375 -20.63 -19.60 35.97
CA ARG A 375 -20.51 -19.05 37.33
C ARG A 375 -19.91 -20.00 38.37
N GLY A 376 -20.03 -21.32 38.18
CA GLY A 376 -19.52 -22.34 39.11
C GLY A 376 -18.00 -22.54 39.04
N ARG A 377 -17.40 -22.37 37.86
CA ARG A 377 -15.95 -22.48 37.63
C ARG A 377 -15.26 -21.11 37.48
N GLY A 378 -16.01 -20.06 37.17
CA GLY A 378 -15.47 -18.72 36.95
C GLY A 378 -14.72 -18.62 35.61
N GLU A 379 -15.23 -19.30 34.58
CA GLU A 379 -14.60 -19.37 33.26
C GLU A 379 -15.62 -19.16 32.12
N ALA A 380 -15.10 -18.75 30.96
CA ALA A 380 -15.87 -18.60 29.74
C ALA A 380 -15.89 -19.94 29.00
N VAL A 381 -17.09 -20.38 28.57
CA VAL A 381 -17.32 -21.66 27.93
C VAL A 381 -17.83 -21.41 26.50
N ALA A 382 -17.18 -22.03 25.52
CA ALA A 382 -17.68 -22.05 24.15
C ALA A 382 -18.98 -22.88 24.09
N LEU A 383 -20.01 -22.33 23.46
CA LEU A 383 -21.28 -23.03 23.19
C LEU A 383 -21.33 -23.51 21.72
N ARG A 384 -20.60 -22.84 20.82
CA ARG A 384 -20.45 -23.19 19.40
C ARG A 384 -19.02 -22.90 18.95
N GLU A 385 -18.12 -23.87 19.10
CA GLU A 385 -16.68 -23.71 18.88
C GLU A 385 -16.32 -23.23 17.45
N ASN A 386 -16.98 -23.80 16.44
CA ASN A 386 -16.77 -23.50 15.02
C ASN A 386 -17.76 -22.45 14.47
N TYR A 387 -18.35 -21.58 15.31
CA TYR A 387 -19.51 -20.75 14.92
C TYR A 387 -19.31 -19.91 13.65
N PHE A 388 -18.10 -19.38 13.46
CA PHE A 388 -17.78 -18.49 12.34
C PHE A 388 -17.26 -19.21 11.09
N MET A 389 -17.12 -20.53 11.16
CA MET A 389 -16.67 -21.39 10.06
C MET A 389 -17.86 -22.02 9.32
N TRP A 390 -19.06 -22.04 9.92
CA TRP A 390 -20.25 -22.71 9.37
C TRP A 390 -21.47 -21.80 9.40
N HIS A 391 -22.13 -21.63 8.26
CA HIS A 391 -23.28 -20.74 8.08
C HIS A 391 -24.45 -21.18 8.99
N PRO A 392 -24.85 -20.39 10.02
CA PRO A 392 -25.58 -20.91 11.19
C PRO A 392 -26.97 -21.51 10.96
N THR A 393 -27.53 -21.38 9.75
CA THR A 393 -28.86 -21.89 9.35
C THR A 393 -28.85 -22.86 8.17
N THR A 394 -27.72 -23.05 7.48
CA THR A 394 -27.61 -23.91 6.28
C THR A 394 -26.57 -25.02 6.43
N ASP A 395 -25.77 -24.98 7.50
CA ASP A 395 -24.77 -25.99 7.88
C ASP A 395 -23.72 -26.29 6.77
N LYS A 396 -23.49 -25.29 5.91
CA LYS A 396 -22.34 -25.25 5.00
C LYS A 396 -21.16 -24.57 5.68
N MET A 397 -19.95 -25.03 5.40
CA MET A 397 -18.74 -24.25 5.65
C MET A 397 -18.80 -22.97 4.80
N VAL A 398 -18.40 -21.84 5.36
CA VAL A 398 -18.28 -20.56 4.62
C VAL A 398 -16.88 -20.38 4.05
N GLU A 399 -16.75 -19.57 3.01
CA GLU A 399 -15.47 -19.04 2.51
C GLU A 399 -15.59 -17.51 2.40
N TRP A 400 -14.65 -16.76 2.99
CA TRP A 400 -14.84 -15.32 3.20
C TRP A 400 -14.82 -14.50 1.90
N TYR A 401 -14.01 -14.91 0.92
CA TYR A 401 -13.94 -14.25 -0.36
C TYR A 401 -15.23 -14.49 -1.19
N GLU A 402 -15.71 -15.73 -1.30
CA GLU A 402 -16.89 -16.11 -2.07
C GLU A 402 -18.22 -15.67 -1.43
N ASP A 403 -18.44 -15.90 -0.13
CA ASP A 403 -19.73 -15.63 0.53
C ASP A 403 -19.93 -14.13 0.85
N PHE A 404 -18.85 -13.36 1.11
CA PHE A 404 -18.96 -12.01 1.67
C PHE A 404 -18.20 -10.93 0.89
N TYR A 405 -16.91 -11.11 0.58
CA TYR A 405 -16.09 -10.06 -0.03
C TYR A 405 -16.45 -9.81 -1.50
N PHE A 406 -16.47 -10.84 -2.36
CA PHE A 406 -16.77 -10.71 -3.78
C PHE A 406 -18.19 -10.16 -4.05
N PRO A 407 -19.26 -10.60 -3.35
CA PRO A 407 -20.59 -10.01 -3.50
C PRO A 407 -20.64 -8.52 -3.12
N PHE A 408 -19.93 -8.11 -2.07
CA PHE A 408 -19.84 -6.72 -1.68
C PHE A 408 -19.01 -5.88 -2.67
N ALA A 409 -17.86 -6.38 -3.10
CA ALA A 409 -16.99 -5.72 -4.08
C ALA A 409 -17.70 -5.50 -5.44
N LYS A 410 -18.54 -6.45 -5.86
CA LYS A 410 -19.43 -6.31 -7.02
C LYS A 410 -20.45 -5.18 -6.79
N ARG A 411 -21.22 -5.22 -5.70
CA ARG A 411 -22.22 -4.18 -5.33
C ARG A 411 -21.62 -2.78 -5.19
N TRP A 412 -20.39 -2.66 -4.67
CA TRP A 412 -19.66 -1.40 -4.58
C TRP A 412 -19.21 -0.92 -5.96
N SER A 413 -18.49 -1.74 -6.73
CA SER A 413 -17.92 -1.32 -8.02
C SER A 413 -19.00 -0.97 -9.06
N GLU A 414 -20.14 -1.67 -9.07
CA GLU A 414 -21.31 -1.33 -9.90
C GLU A 414 -21.84 0.08 -9.58
N ARG A 415 -21.91 0.47 -8.30
CA ARG A 415 -22.30 1.83 -7.89
C ARG A 415 -21.25 2.86 -8.27
N MET A 416 -19.96 2.57 -8.06
CA MET A 416 -18.89 3.49 -8.40
C MET A 416 -18.83 3.75 -9.91
N HIS A 417 -19.08 2.73 -10.74
CA HIS A 417 -19.21 2.86 -12.19
C HIS A 417 -20.45 3.64 -12.61
N ALA A 418 -21.62 3.37 -12.03
CA ALA A 418 -22.84 4.12 -12.32
C ALA A 418 -22.69 5.63 -12.06
N LEU A 419 -21.97 6.03 -11.00
CA LEU A 419 -21.70 7.43 -10.66
C LEU A 419 -20.54 8.07 -11.43
N SER A 420 -19.65 7.29 -12.04
CA SER A 420 -18.43 7.79 -12.71
C SER A 420 -18.38 7.56 -14.22
N GLY A 421 -19.50 7.19 -14.84
CA GLY A 421 -19.62 6.95 -16.28
C GLY A 421 -19.04 5.60 -16.74
N GLY A 422 -18.62 4.73 -15.82
CA GLY A 422 -18.14 3.37 -16.12
C GLY A 422 -16.79 3.29 -16.85
N GLU A 423 -16.02 4.39 -16.92
CA GLU A 423 -14.67 4.40 -17.51
C GLU A 423 -13.55 4.33 -16.47
N LYS A 424 -13.81 4.69 -15.21
CA LYS A 424 -12.79 4.71 -14.15
C LYS A 424 -12.24 3.32 -13.85
N LEU A 425 -10.97 3.26 -13.47
CA LEU A 425 -10.31 2.05 -12.98
C LEU A 425 -10.87 1.65 -11.61
N ILE A 426 -10.99 0.35 -11.37
CA ILE A 426 -11.48 -0.22 -10.12
C ILE A 426 -10.35 -1.05 -9.50
N PHE A 427 -9.90 -0.67 -8.32
CA PHE A 427 -8.81 -1.34 -7.62
C PHE A 427 -9.38 -2.19 -6.49
N LEU A 428 -9.02 -3.46 -6.44
CA LEU A 428 -9.39 -4.37 -5.35
C LEU A 428 -8.16 -5.17 -4.90
N GLU A 429 -8.04 -5.35 -3.59
CA GLU A 429 -6.89 -5.93 -2.91
C GLU A 429 -7.32 -7.11 -2.02
N PRO A 430 -6.44 -8.09 -1.74
CA PRO A 430 -6.65 -9.12 -0.72
C PRO A 430 -6.14 -8.63 0.65
N ILE A 431 -6.07 -9.53 1.62
CA ILE A 431 -5.25 -9.34 2.83
C ILE A 431 -3.76 -9.18 2.43
N PRO A 432 -2.95 -8.35 3.12
CA PRO A 432 -1.54 -8.11 2.77
C PRO A 432 -0.68 -9.37 2.66
N ASN A 433 0.30 -9.36 1.73
CA ASN A 433 1.22 -10.46 1.47
C ASN A 433 0.58 -11.81 1.06
N GLU A 434 -0.75 -11.88 0.88
CA GLU A 434 -1.44 -13.03 0.29
C GLU A 434 -1.23 -13.14 -1.23
N PHE A 435 -1.77 -14.22 -1.80
CA PHE A 435 -1.91 -14.41 -3.24
C PHE A 435 -3.33 -14.02 -3.67
N CYS A 436 -3.54 -13.79 -4.96
CA CYS A 436 -4.87 -13.49 -5.49
C CYS A 436 -5.82 -14.67 -5.20
N PRO A 437 -6.96 -14.47 -4.51
CA PRO A 437 -7.95 -15.52 -4.37
C PRO A 437 -8.55 -15.87 -5.74
N PRO A 438 -9.01 -17.11 -5.97
CA PRO A 438 -9.69 -17.49 -7.21
C PRO A 438 -10.95 -16.64 -7.42
N TRP A 439 -10.88 -15.64 -8.31
CA TRP A 439 -11.95 -14.65 -8.46
C TRP A 439 -12.92 -15.09 -9.57
N PRO A 440 -14.18 -15.47 -9.28
CA PRO A 440 -15.12 -15.94 -10.30
C PRO A 440 -15.54 -14.81 -11.24
N GLU A 441 -15.78 -15.13 -12.51
CA GLU A 441 -15.91 -14.11 -13.57
C GLU A 441 -17.09 -13.16 -13.36
N GLU A 442 -18.21 -13.66 -12.84
CA GLU A 442 -19.41 -12.92 -12.48
C GLU A 442 -19.20 -11.86 -11.39
N PHE A 443 -18.11 -11.96 -10.61
CA PHE A 443 -17.72 -11.00 -9.59
C PHE A 443 -16.57 -10.07 -10.01
N ARG A 444 -15.95 -10.26 -11.18
CA ARG A 444 -14.82 -9.43 -11.63
C ARG A 444 -15.35 -8.08 -12.14
N PRO A 445 -15.00 -6.93 -11.55
CA PRO A 445 -15.45 -5.65 -12.08
C PRO A 445 -14.89 -5.37 -13.49
N LYS A 446 -15.66 -4.60 -14.27
CA LYS A 446 -15.13 -3.90 -15.43
C LYS A 446 -13.98 -2.99 -14.98
N ASN A 447 -12.93 -2.87 -15.80
CA ASN A 447 -11.73 -2.05 -15.51
C ASN A 447 -11.04 -2.41 -14.17
N PHE A 448 -11.18 -3.66 -13.69
CA PHE A 448 -10.58 -4.16 -12.46
C PHE A 448 -9.06 -4.34 -12.59
N VAL A 449 -8.32 -3.58 -11.78
CA VAL A 449 -6.89 -3.68 -11.47
C VAL A 449 -6.71 -4.44 -10.17
N TYR A 450 -5.86 -5.48 -10.18
CA TYR A 450 -5.51 -6.20 -8.95
C TYR A 450 -4.46 -5.39 -8.16
N ALA A 451 -4.73 -5.13 -6.88
CA ALA A 451 -4.03 -4.10 -6.10
C ALA A 451 -3.28 -4.60 -4.84
N PRO A 452 -2.53 -5.72 -4.87
CA PRO A 452 -2.00 -6.39 -3.68
C PRO A 452 -0.93 -5.58 -2.94
N HIS A 453 -0.75 -5.83 -1.65
CA HIS A 453 0.32 -5.23 -0.84
C HIS A 453 1.47 -6.23 -0.58
N TRP A 454 2.70 -5.72 -0.46
CA TRP A 454 3.86 -6.53 -0.11
C TRP A 454 4.85 -5.81 0.80
N TYR A 455 5.17 -6.44 1.92
CA TYR A 455 6.23 -6.04 2.84
C TYR A 455 7.15 -7.23 3.18
N ASP A 456 8.44 -6.99 3.46
CA ASP A 456 9.30 -7.99 4.13
C ASP A 456 8.86 -8.11 5.59
N LEU A 457 7.98 -9.08 5.86
CA LEU A 457 7.42 -9.32 7.19
C LEU A 457 8.48 -9.57 8.26
N ASN A 458 9.65 -10.13 7.92
CA ASN A 458 10.72 -10.37 8.87
C ASN A 458 11.44 -9.05 9.24
N ALA A 459 11.73 -8.20 8.26
CA ALA A 459 12.38 -6.90 8.49
C ALA A 459 11.43 -5.91 9.16
N LEU A 460 10.17 -5.89 8.73
CA LEU A 460 9.05 -5.12 9.29
C LEU A 460 8.85 -5.45 10.77
N PHE A 461 8.58 -6.72 11.08
CA PHE A 461 8.19 -7.16 12.43
C PHE A 461 9.32 -6.98 13.46
N LYS A 462 10.58 -7.14 13.03
CA LYS A 462 11.77 -6.94 13.87
C LYS A 462 12.28 -5.49 13.89
N LYS A 463 11.78 -4.62 13.00
CA LYS A 463 12.34 -3.28 12.71
C LYS A 463 13.86 -3.32 12.48
N GLN A 464 14.32 -4.33 11.73
CA GLN A 464 15.76 -4.60 11.53
C GLN A 464 16.05 -5.12 10.12
N PHE A 465 17.15 -4.65 9.52
CA PHE A 465 17.64 -5.13 8.23
C PHE A 465 19.18 -5.20 8.23
N GLY A 466 19.74 -6.14 7.46
CA GLY A 466 21.17 -6.45 7.52
C GLY A 466 21.63 -7.38 6.39
N ASN A 467 22.81 -8.00 6.54
CA ASN A 467 23.42 -8.87 5.53
C ASN A 467 22.66 -10.19 5.24
N VAL A 468 21.53 -10.47 5.92
CA VAL A 468 20.69 -11.65 5.66
C VAL A 468 19.23 -11.21 5.60
N SER A 469 18.57 -11.48 4.47
CA SER A 469 17.11 -11.37 4.32
C SER A 469 16.47 -12.76 4.33
N VAL A 470 15.16 -12.81 4.60
CA VAL A 470 14.41 -14.05 4.82
C VAL A 470 13.22 -14.14 3.87
N ASN A 471 13.01 -15.31 3.26
CA ASN A 471 11.81 -15.61 2.48
C ASN A 471 10.67 -16.06 3.41
N VAL A 472 9.96 -15.10 4.03
CA VAL A 472 8.84 -15.40 4.94
C VAL A 472 7.68 -16.05 4.20
N GLN A 473 7.35 -15.57 2.99
CA GLN A 473 6.30 -16.14 2.13
C GLN A 473 6.52 -17.63 1.83
N GLY A 474 7.79 -18.03 1.64
CA GLY A 474 8.18 -19.43 1.48
C GLY A 474 8.13 -20.21 2.80
N LEU A 475 8.62 -19.64 3.91
CA LEU A 475 8.62 -20.30 5.21
C LEU A 475 7.20 -20.64 5.69
N SER A 476 6.24 -19.72 5.60
CA SER A 476 4.83 -20.00 5.95
C SER A 476 4.17 -21.03 5.03
N ARG A 477 4.78 -21.33 3.87
CA ARG A 477 4.36 -22.36 2.91
C ARG A 477 5.28 -23.59 2.94
N GLY A 478 5.97 -23.83 4.05
CA GLY A 478 6.75 -25.06 4.30
C GLY A 478 8.15 -25.11 3.69
N MET A 479 8.71 -23.99 3.20
CA MET A 479 10.08 -23.97 2.69
C MET A 479 11.10 -24.31 3.80
N PHE A 480 12.03 -25.22 3.50
CA PHE A 480 13.12 -25.55 4.42
C PHE A 480 14.02 -24.33 4.70
N LEU A 481 14.29 -24.05 5.98
CA LEU A 481 14.90 -22.80 6.44
C LEU A 481 16.18 -22.39 5.70
N LEU A 482 17.11 -23.32 5.41
CA LEU A 482 18.36 -22.98 4.72
C LEU A 482 18.16 -22.57 3.25
N LYS A 483 17.00 -22.84 2.64
CA LYS A 483 16.61 -22.31 1.32
C LYS A 483 15.89 -20.96 1.40
N ALA A 484 15.48 -20.53 2.58
CA ALA A 484 14.77 -19.28 2.83
C ALA A 484 15.69 -18.14 3.31
N LEU A 485 17.00 -18.37 3.43
CA LEU A 485 17.99 -17.36 3.82
C LEU A 485 18.75 -16.86 2.59
N TYR A 486 18.93 -15.55 2.49
CA TYR A 486 19.58 -14.90 1.35
C TYR A 486 20.57 -13.84 1.81
N TRP A 487 21.80 -13.87 1.27
CA TRP A 487 22.94 -13.10 1.78
C TRP A 487 23.32 -11.89 0.91
N GLY A 488 23.58 -10.76 1.58
CA GLY A 488 24.03 -9.51 0.98
C GLY A 488 23.04 -8.85 0.02
N ASP A 489 23.46 -7.74 -0.58
CA ASP A 489 22.61 -6.88 -1.42
C ASP A 489 22.06 -7.62 -2.65
N LYS A 490 22.85 -8.55 -3.22
CA LYS A 490 22.41 -9.44 -4.29
C LYS A 490 21.35 -10.44 -3.80
N GLY A 491 21.59 -11.11 -2.68
CA GLY A 491 20.64 -12.08 -2.13
C GLY A 491 19.31 -11.43 -1.74
N ALA A 492 19.34 -10.21 -1.18
CA ALA A 492 18.13 -9.44 -0.90
C ALA A 492 17.32 -9.14 -2.19
N LYS A 493 17.99 -8.75 -3.28
CA LYS A 493 17.35 -8.57 -4.59
C LYS A 493 16.73 -9.87 -5.13
N GLU A 494 17.44 -10.99 -5.05
CA GLU A 494 16.95 -12.30 -5.50
C GLU A 494 15.75 -12.79 -4.67
N ASN A 495 15.80 -12.63 -3.35
CA ASN A 495 14.71 -12.96 -2.42
C ASN A 495 13.44 -12.14 -2.73
N TYR A 496 13.59 -10.81 -2.80
CA TYR A 496 12.45 -9.90 -2.99
C TYR A 496 11.86 -10.05 -4.40
N ALA A 497 12.68 -10.16 -5.45
CA ALA A 497 12.20 -10.39 -6.81
C ALA A 497 11.36 -11.68 -6.91
N MET A 498 11.77 -12.76 -6.25
CA MET A 498 10.99 -14.00 -6.19
C MET A 498 9.67 -13.81 -5.44
N GLN A 499 9.70 -13.26 -4.21
CA GLN A 499 8.48 -13.09 -3.40
C GLN A 499 7.46 -12.15 -4.05
N LEU A 500 7.92 -11.03 -4.62
CA LEU A 500 7.08 -10.07 -5.34
C LEU A 500 6.51 -10.68 -6.62
N ARG A 501 7.32 -11.40 -7.38
CA ARG A 501 6.85 -12.09 -8.59
C ARG A 501 5.76 -13.12 -8.27
N ASN A 502 5.89 -13.88 -7.18
CA ASN A 502 4.84 -14.81 -6.76
C ASN A 502 3.50 -14.10 -6.47
N VAL A 503 3.53 -12.90 -5.87
CA VAL A 503 2.31 -12.09 -5.63
C VAL A 503 1.75 -11.53 -6.95
N VAL A 504 2.60 -11.04 -7.84
CA VAL A 504 2.20 -10.45 -9.13
C VAL A 504 1.63 -11.52 -10.07
N ASP A 505 2.37 -12.62 -10.30
CA ASP A 505 1.96 -13.72 -11.18
C ASP A 505 0.69 -14.45 -10.65
N SER A 506 0.37 -14.32 -9.35
CA SER A 506 -0.87 -14.87 -8.77
C SER A 506 -2.16 -14.25 -9.32
N VAL A 507 -2.10 -13.06 -9.94
CA VAL A 507 -3.27 -12.42 -10.58
C VAL A 507 -3.97 -13.30 -11.62
N SER A 508 -3.26 -14.30 -12.16
CA SER A 508 -3.80 -15.35 -13.03
C SER A 508 -5.05 -16.04 -12.46
N ALA A 509 -5.22 -16.10 -11.14
CA ALA A 509 -6.43 -16.58 -10.46
C ALA A 509 -7.70 -15.71 -10.72
N ALA A 510 -7.52 -14.46 -11.17
CA ALA A 510 -8.58 -13.53 -11.60
C ALA A 510 -8.57 -13.27 -13.13
N GLY A 511 -7.86 -14.12 -13.89
CA GLY A 511 -7.60 -13.94 -15.33
C GLY A 511 -6.53 -12.89 -15.63
N GLU A 512 -6.29 -12.59 -16.91
CA GLU A 512 -5.33 -11.56 -17.29
C GLU A 512 -5.83 -10.16 -16.89
N ARG A 513 -5.14 -9.55 -15.93
CA ARG A 513 -5.39 -8.17 -15.45
C ARG A 513 -4.08 -7.49 -15.10
N PRO A 514 -3.99 -6.15 -15.19
CA PRO A 514 -2.81 -5.43 -14.74
C PRO A 514 -2.76 -5.40 -13.22
N VAL A 515 -1.53 -5.38 -12.69
CA VAL A 515 -1.24 -5.37 -11.25
C VAL A 515 -0.60 -4.05 -10.85
N VAL A 516 -1.09 -3.45 -9.77
CA VAL A 516 -0.42 -2.35 -9.05
C VAL A 516 -0.16 -2.81 -7.63
N VAL A 517 1.11 -2.89 -7.20
CA VAL A 517 1.40 -3.17 -5.78
C VAL A 517 1.01 -1.93 -4.96
N GLY A 518 -0.15 -1.97 -4.30
CA GLY A 518 -0.83 -0.81 -3.71
C GLY A 518 -0.06 -0.17 -2.56
N GLU A 519 0.58 -1.01 -1.74
CA GLU A 519 1.55 -0.59 -0.73
C GLU A 519 2.75 -1.53 -0.72
N CYS A 520 3.92 -0.92 -0.63
CA CYS A 520 5.18 -1.55 -0.26
C CYS A 520 6.15 -0.47 0.22
N GLY A 521 6.97 -0.74 1.25
CA GLY A 521 7.80 0.29 1.87
C GLY A 521 8.90 -0.25 2.78
N VAL A 522 9.73 0.65 3.30
CA VAL A 522 10.84 0.31 4.20
C VAL A 522 10.77 1.15 5.50
N PRO A 523 10.93 0.54 6.69
CA PRO A 523 10.91 1.28 7.95
C PRO A 523 12.21 2.08 8.11
N MET A 524 12.14 3.41 8.03
CA MET A 524 13.30 4.30 8.18
C MET A 524 13.89 4.25 9.60
N ASP A 525 13.06 3.93 10.59
CA ASP A 525 13.37 3.72 12.00
C ASP A 525 14.12 2.39 12.29
N MET A 526 14.42 1.58 11.27
CA MET A 526 15.10 0.30 11.44
C MET A 526 16.46 0.38 12.16
N ASN A 527 16.87 -0.76 12.73
CA ASN A 527 18.13 -0.93 13.45
C ASN A 527 18.26 0.06 14.62
N ASN A 528 17.20 0.15 15.44
CA ASN A 528 17.10 1.03 16.61
C ASN A 528 17.31 2.53 16.26
N ALA A 529 16.72 2.98 15.15
CA ALA A 529 16.86 4.34 14.61
C ALA A 529 18.33 4.79 14.45
N HIS A 530 19.24 3.89 14.04
CA HIS A 530 20.66 4.21 13.86
C HIS A 530 20.88 5.36 12.87
N ALA A 531 20.20 5.31 11.72
CA ALA A 531 20.32 6.32 10.66
C ALA A 531 19.96 7.74 11.13
N PHE A 532 18.98 7.87 12.04
CA PHE A 532 18.58 9.17 12.59
C PHE A 532 19.63 9.76 13.55
N LYS A 533 20.59 8.95 14.01
CA LYS A 533 21.65 9.32 14.96
C LYS A 533 23.00 9.55 14.27
N THR A 534 23.22 8.97 13.10
CA THR A 534 24.51 9.02 12.37
C THR A 534 24.44 9.62 10.97
N GLY A 535 23.24 9.74 10.38
CA GLY A 535 23.04 10.03 8.96
C GLY A 535 23.28 8.84 8.04
N ASP A 536 23.66 7.67 8.54
CA ASP A 536 23.89 6.47 7.72
C ASP A 536 22.59 5.71 7.44
N PHE A 537 22.02 5.96 6.27
CA PHE A 537 20.84 5.26 5.73
C PHE A 537 21.21 4.05 4.83
N THR A 538 22.40 3.45 4.97
CA THR A 538 22.85 2.33 4.13
C THR A 538 21.86 1.15 4.10
N TRP A 539 21.30 0.76 5.24
CA TRP A 539 20.38 -0.39 5.32
C TRP A 539 19.01 -0.09 4.71
N GLN A 540 18.47 1.11 4.97
CA GLN A 540 17.24 1.61 4.36
C GLN A 540 17.38 1.69 2.84
N SER A 541 18.53 2.20 2.36
CA SER A 541 18.85 2.29 0.93
C SER A 541 18.93 0.90 0.29
N ARG A 542 19.66 -0.05 0.91
CA ARG A 542 19.76 -1.44 0.45
C ARG A 542 18.41 -2.15 0.38
N MET A 543 17.57 -1.98 1.41
CA MET A 543 16.23 -2.58 1.45
C MET A 543 15.32 -1.98 0.36
N LEU A 544 15.35 -0.65 0.14
CA LEU A 544 14.58 0.01 -0.91
C LEU A 544 15.12 -0.31 -2.32
N ASP A 545 16.42 -0.55 -2.44
CA ASP A 545 17.03 -1.04 -3.67
C ASP A 545 16.61 -2.49 -3.98
N ALA A 546 16.60 -3.37 -2.98
CA ALA A 546 16.04 -4.71 -3.12
C ALA A 546 14.56 -4.69 -3.53
N LEU A 547 13.75 -3.85 -2.87
CA LEU A 547 12.31 -3.73 -3.12
C LEU A 547 12.01 -3.32 -4.57
N ILE A 548 12.53 -2.17 -5.01
CA ILE A 548 12.22 -1.67 -6.36
C ILE A 548 12.92 -2.52 -7.43
N SER A 549 14.10 -3.10 -7.18
CA SER A 549 14.68 -4.09 -8.11
C SER A 549 13.79 -5.32 -8.29
N GLY A 550 13.10 -5.76 -7.24
CA GLY A 550 12.15 -6.87 -7.31
C GLY A 550 10.87 -6.51 -8.06
N LEU A 551 10.33 -5.32 -7.83
CA LEU A 551 9.17 -4.78 -8.56
C LEU A 551 9.46 -4.62 -10.06
N ASP A 552 10.66 -4.12 -10.40
CA ASP A 552 11.15 -3.99 -11.77
C ASP A 552 11.34 -5.35 -12.44
N SER A 553 11.86 -6.35 -11.71
CA SER A 553 11.99 -7.73 -12.20
C SER A 553 10.64 -8.42 -12.42
N ALA A 554 9.60 -8.06 -11.66
CA ALA A 554 8.23 -8.50 -11.89
C ALA A 554 7.53 -7.69 -13.00
N ARG A 555 8.10 -6.53 -13.41
CA ARG A 555 7.49 -5.53 -14.30
C ARG A 555 6.17 -4.97 -13.74
N ALA A 556 6.08 -4.90 -12.41
CA ALA A 556 4.89 -4.44 -11.72
C ALA A 556 4.81 -2.90 -11.71
N SER A 557 3.60 -2.39 -11.85
CA SER A 557 3.29 -1.03 -11.38
C SER A 557 3.15 -1.03 -9.86
N PHE A 558 3.38 0.09 -9.17
CA PHE A 558 3.38 0.12 -7.70
C PHE A 558 3.20 1.52 -7.10
N THR A 559 2.76 1.59 -5.84
CA THR A 559 2.69 2.82 -5.04
C THR A 559 3.42 2.64 -3.71
N LEU A 560 4.49 3.41 -3.49
CA LEU A 560 5.36 3.25 -2.31
C LEU A 560 4.72 3.80 -1.03
N TRP A 561 4.93 3.13 0.10
CA TRP A 561 4.54 3.57 1.44
C TRP A 561 5.73 4.24 2.16
N ASN A 562 5.72 5.55 2.44
CA ASN A 562 4.76 6.57 1.99
C ASN A 562 5.43 7.94 1.80
N TYR A 563 4.63 8.97 1.50
CA TYR A 563 5.03 10.37 1.69
C TYR A 563 4.13 11.00 2.75
N ASN A 564 4.71 11.32 3.91
CA ASN A 564 4.04 12.04 4.99
C ASN A 564 4.70 13.41 5.20
N PRO A 565 4.01 14.52 4.89
CA PRO A 565 4.56 15.87 5.00
C PRO A 565 4.80 16.32 6.44
N GLY A 566 4.05 15.75 7.41
CA GLY A 566 4.19 16.01 8.84
C GLY A 566 5.16 15.07 9.55
N ASN A 567 5.83 14.17 8.82
CA ASN A 567 6.74 13.18 9.40
C ASN A 567 7.93 13.85 10.08
N THR A 568 8.32 13.35 11.25
CA THR A 568 9.59 13.68 11.90
C THR A 568 10.34 12.42 12.31
N ASP A 569 11.64 12.52 12.51
CA ASP A 569 12.46 11.37 12.91
C ASP A 569 12.15 10.92 14.36
N ALA A 570 11.61 11.82 15.18
CA ALA A 570 11.15 11.54 16.54
C ALA A 570 9.74 10.95 16.59
N GLN A 571 8.74 11.61 15.99
CA GLN A 571 7.32 11.23 16.11
C GLN A 571 6.85 10.22 15.05
N GLY A 572 7.67 9.93 14.03
CA GLY A 572 7.22 9.18 12.87
C GLY A 572 6.08 9.91 12.15
N ASP A 573 5.04 9.15 11.81
CA ASP A 573 3.89 9.57 11.02
C ASP A 573 2.81 10.38 11.75
N ARG A 574 2.88 10.47 13.09
CA ARG A 574 1.85 11.06 13.98
C ARG A 574 0.51 10.32 14.00
N TRP A 575 0.50 9.03 13.65
CA TRP A 575 -0.66 8.15 13.82
C TRP A 575 -0.39 7.07 14.88
N ASN A 576 0.71 6.34 14.73
CA ASN A 576 1.12 5.28 15.66
C ASN A 576 2.62 5.39 16.07
N GLY A 577 3.38 6.26 15.40
CA GLY A 577 4.81 6.46 15.64
C GLY A 577 5.74 5.79 14.63
N GLU A 578 5.21 5.14 13.60
CA GLU A 578 6.00 4.48 12.57
C GLU A 578 6.61 5.48 11.59
N ASN A 579 7.78 5.14 11.05
CA ASN A 579 8.60 6.06 10.27
C ASN A 579 8.86 5.51 8.86
N PHE A 580 7.83 5.41 8.03
CA PHE A 580 7.93 4.90 6.64
C PHE A 580 8.17 5.97 5.58
N SER A 581 7.94 7.25 5.91
CA SER A 581 7.96 8.31 4.92
C SER A 581 9.35 8.48 4.29
N PHE A 582 9.46 8.61 2.97
CA PHE A 582 10.74 9.04 2.35
C PHE A 582 10.92 10.57 2.33
N TYR A 583 10.01 11.32 2.96
CA TYR A 583 10.17 12.74 3.31
C TYR A 583 10.08 12.93 4.84
N THR A 584 10.89 13.82 5.42
CA THR A 584 10.85 14.14 6.86
C THR A 584 11.23 15.60 7.11
N LEU A 585 10.47 16.29 7.97
CA LEU A 585 10.75 17.67 8.35
C LEU A 585 12.08 17.79 9.11
N SER A 586 12.52 16.72 9.78
CA SER A 586 13.80 16.66 10.49
C SER A 586 15.00 16.83 9.56
N ALA A 587 14.93 16.32 8.33
CA ALA A 587 15.99 16.49 7.32
C ALA A 587 15.90 17.87 6.64
N ARG A 588 14.69 18.40 6.43
CA ARG A 588 14.49 19.75 5.89
C ARG A 588 14.93 20.85 6.85
N ALA A 589 14.82 20.63 8.17
CA ALA A 589 15.33 21.58 9.17
C ALA A 589 16.86 21.77 9.12
N LEU A 590 17.59 20.91 8.40
CA LEU A 590 19.04 21.02 8.16
C LEU A 590 19.39 21.79 6.88
N SER A 591 18.42 22.08 5.99
CA SER A 591 18.61 22.89 4.79
C SER A 591 17.93 24.27 4.93
N SER A 592 18.76 25.30 5.16
CA SER A 592 18.29 26.62 5.58
C SER A 592 18.22 27.64 4.42
N SER A 593 17.06 27.78 3.76
CA SER A 593 16.81 28.88 2.81
C SER A 593 15.33 29.28 2.68
N SER A 594 15.07 30.56 3.02
CA SER A 594 14.13 31.57 2.46
C SER A 594 12.80 31.23 1.75
N GLU A 595 11.92 32.24 1.72
CA GLU A 595 10.63 32.31 1.04
C GLU A 595 10.61 31.76 -0.41
N PHE A 596 9.54 31.02 -0.74
CA PHE A 596 9.32 30.44 -2.06
C PHE A 596 9.06 31.49 -3.15
N LYS A 597 9.62 31.24 -4.33
CA LYS A 597 9.38 31.95 -5.59
C LYS A 597 9.00 30.92 -6.66
N ASP A 598 8.30 31.32 -7.72
CA ASP A 598 7.84 30.38 -8.76
C ASP A 598 8.97 29.54 -9.39
N SER A 599 10.19 30.09 -9.47
CA SER A 599 11.39 29.38 -9.93
C SER A 599 11.74 28.15 -9.08
N ALA A 600 11.35 28.11 -7.81
CA ALA A 600 11.65 27.01 -6.91
C ALA A 600 10.85 25.73 -7.22
N LEU A 601 9.75 25.85 -7.99
CA LEU A 601 8.89 24.72 -8.38
C LEU A 601 9.33 24.06 -9.70
N ALA A 602 10.39 24.54 -10.34
CA ALA A 602 10.95 23.93 -11.56
C ALA A 602 11.58 22.56 -11.25
N GLN A 603 11.41 21.56 -12.13
CA GLN A 603 12.00 20.22 -11.93
C GLN A 603 13.52 20.24 -11.75
N THR A 604 14.19 21.24 -12.30
CA THR A 604 15.65 21.40 -12.20
C THR A 604 16.11 21.90 -10.83
N ASN A 605 15.25 22.49 -10.00
CA ASN A 605 15.64 23.04 -8.71
C ASN A 605 16.06 21.92 -7.71
N PRO A 606 17.31 21.92 -7.19
CA PRO A 606 17.73 20.95 -6.19
C PRO A 606 17.00 21.08 -4.84
N GLU A 607 16.49 22.26 -4.45
CA GLU A 607 15.77 22.45 -3.17
C GLU A 607 14.47 21.62 -3.08
N LEU A 608 13.96 21.11 -4.21
CA LEU A 608 12.86 20.15 -4.20
C LEU A 608 13.27 18.78 -3.64
N ASP A 609 14.56 18.44 -3.54
CA ASP A 609 15.03 17.23 -2.86
C ASP A 609 15.08 17.37 -1.33
N ASP A 610 14.95 18.59 -0.80
CA ASP A 610 15.02 18.87 0.64
C ASP A 610 13.96 18.09 1.44
N GLY A 611 14.37 17.60 2.62
CA GLY A 611 13.58 16.69 3.44
C GLY A 611 13.55 15.24 2.93
N GLY A 612 14.05 14.96 1.73
CA GLY A 612 14.10 13.63 1.15
C GLY A 612 15.10 12.69 1.83
N ARG A 613 14.71 11.42 1.97
CA ARG A 613 15.53 10.32 2.49
C ARG A 613 15.77 9.27 1.40
N VAL A 614 16.94 8.63 1.43
CA VAL A 614 17.35 7.53 0.52
C VAL A 614 17.13 7.79 -0.98
N LEU A 615 17.25 9.05 -1.42
CA LEU A 615 16.91 9.47 -2.79
C LEU A 615 17.73 8.76 -3.88
N SER A 616 18.97 8.37 -3.60
CA SER A 616 19.81 7.54 -4.49
C SER A 616 19.20 6.17 -4.83
N SER A 617 18.27 5.68 -3.98
CA SER A 617 17.49 4.46 -4.19
C SER A 617 16.05 4.78 -4.61
N LEU A 618 15.41 5.81 -4.08
CA LEU A 618 14.04 6.18 -4.49
C LEU A 618 13.99 6.65 -5.94
N VAL A 619 14.82 7.64 -6.29
CA VAL A 619 14.73 8.42 -7.54
C VAL A 619 15.62 7.77 -8.60
N ARG A 620 15.08 6.75 -9.28
CA ARG A 620 15.82 5.93 -10.26
C ARG A 620 15.15 5.87 -11.64
N PRO A 621 15.90 5.69 -12.73
CA PRO A 621 15.35 5.56 -14.09
C PRO A 621 14.31 4.44 -14.22
N TYR A 622 13.35 4.61 -15.13
CA TYR A 622 12.42 3.53 -15.53
C TYR A 622 11.73 3.78 -16.88
N PRO A 623 11.26 2.72 -17.57
CA PRO A 623 10.69 2.81 -18.90
C PRO A 623 9.19 3.12 -18.80
N ALA A 624 8.86 4.38 -18.52
CA ALA A 624 7.50 4.79 -18.19
C ALA A 624 6.50 4.45 -19.31
N LYS A 625 6.78 4.82 -20.56
CA LYS A 625 5.94 4.47 -21.72
C LYS A 625 6.77 3.74 -22.76
N VAL A 626 6.35 2.54 -23.16
CA VAL A 626 7.14 1.69 -24.06
C VAL A 626 6.40 1.47 -25.37
N ALA A 627 7.08 1.69 -26.49
CA ALA A 627 6.60 1.39 -27.85
C ALA A 627 6.63 -0.11 -28.17
N GLY A 628 6.04 -0.91 -27.26
CA GLY A 628 6.08 -2.37 -27.26
C GLY A 628 5.89 -2.93 -25.85
N ILE A 629 5.92 -4.25 -25.75
CA ILE A 629 5.78 -5.00 -24.51
C ILE A 629 7.15 -5.05 -23.80
N PRO A 630 7.27 -4.58 -22.54
CA PRO A 630 8.50 -4.71 -21.76
C PRO A 630 8.79 -6.18 -21.45
N LEU A 631 9.90 -6.72 -21.97
CA LEU A 631 10.33 -8.08 -21.68
C LEU A 631 11.09 -8.14 -20.34
N SER A 632 11.97 -7.15 -20.09
CA SER A 632 12.69 -6.97 -18.83
C SER A 632 13.26 -5.55 -18.74
N TYR A 633 13.38 -4.99 -17.54
CA TYR A 633 14.21 -3.81 -17.30
C TYR A 633 14.87 -3.86 -15.93
N SER A 634 15.96 -3.11 -15.75
CA SER A 634 16.68 -3.04 -14.47
C SER A 634 17.50 -1.76 -14.33
N TYR A 635 17.80 -1.39 -13.09
CA TYR A 635 18.71 -0.29 -12.75
C TYR A 635 19.73 -0.73 -11.69
N SER A 636 20.98 -0.28 -11.86
CA SER A 636 22.05 -0.45 -10.89
C SER A 636 22.38 0.86 -10.18
N THR A 637 21.95 0.97 -8.93
CA THR A 637 22.29 2.05 -7.98
C THR A 637 23.79 2.27 -7.82
N SER A 638 24.61 1.22 -7.97
CA SER A 638 26.06 1.28 -7.75
C SER A 638 26.87 1.69 -8.98
N THR A 639 26.30 1.62 -10.19
CA THR A 639 27.01 1.96 -11.45
C THR A 639 26.32 3.04 -12.27
N GLY A 640 25.05 3.34 -12.00
CA GLY A 640 24.25 4.29 -12.78
C GLY A 640 23.81 3.76 -14.15
N VAL A 641 23.87 2.44 -14.35
CA VAL A 641 23.42 1.78 -15.59
C VAL A 641 21.94 1.41 -15.49
N PHE A 642 21.17 1.76 -16.51
CA PHE A 642 19.80 1.31 -16.73
C PHE A 642 19.73 0.51 -18.04
N GLU A 643 18.98 -0.59 -18.03
CA GLU A 643 18.74 -1.44 -19.21
C GLU A 643 17.26 -1.73 -19.36
N LEU A 644 16.76 -1.64 -20.60
CA LEU A 644 15.41 -2.01 -21.03
C LEU A 644 15.52 -2.98 -22.21
N THR A 645 14.81 -4.10 -22.15
CA THR A 645 14.54 -4.98 -23.29
C THR A 645 13.04 -5.07 -23.52
N TYR A 646 12.58 -4.85 -24.75
CA TYR A 646 11.17 -4.81 -25.12
C TYR A 646 10.96 -5.31 -26.56
N ALA A 647 9.74 -5.75 -26.89
CA ALA A 647 9.39 -6.23 -28.22
C ALA A 647 8.08 -5.62 -28.73
N SER A 648 7.99 -5.36 -30.03
CA SER A 648 6.78 -4.85 -30.66
C SER A 648 6.06 -6.00 -31.38
N PRO A 649 4.76 -6.25 -31.15
CA PRO A 649 4.00 -7.25 -31.91
C PRO A 649 3.93 -6.89 -33.39
N ALA A 650 4.07 -7.89 -34.27
CA ALA A 650 3.79 -7.74 -35.71
C ALA A 650 2.28 -7.72 -36.01
N HIS A 651 1.52 -8.49 -35.22
CA HIS A 651 0.06 -8.54 -35.18
C HIS A 651 -0.36 -9.04 -33.79
N ALA A 652 -1.65 -8.93 -33.44
CA ALA A 652 -2.19 -9.57 -32.24
C ALA A 652 -1.97 -11.10 -32.30
N GLY A 653 -1.71 -11.74 -31.16
CA GLY A 653 -1.33 -13.16 -31.12
C GLY A 653 -0.02 -13.52 -31.86
N ALA A 654 0.88 -12.56 -32.10
CA ALA A 654 2.25 -12.89 -32.54
C ALA A 654 3.05 -13.50 -31.38
N GLU A 655 3.98 -14.41 -31.69
CA GLU A 655 4.93 -14.96 -30.71
C GLU A 655 6.36 -14.57 -31.08
N LEU A 656 7.24 -14.39 -30.09
CA LEU A 656 8.65 -14.07 -30.28
C LEU A 656 9.56 -15.12 -29.64
N ASP A 657 10.36 -15.82 -30.45
CA ASP A 657 11.44 -16.68 -29.96
C ASP A 657 12.63 -15.83 -29.48
N LEU A 658 12.94 -15.93 -28.19
CA LEU A 658 14.11 -15.32 -27.56
C LEU A 658 15.38 -16.22 -27.63
N GLY A 659 15.35 -17.30 -28.41
CA GLY A 659 16.46 -18.21 -28.64
C GLY A 659 16.74 -19.16 -27.47
N ARG A 660 15.71 -19.49 -26.66
CA ARG A 660 15.86 -20.27 -25.40
C ARG A 660 15.19 -21.65 -25.42
N GLY A 661 14.78 -22.15 -26.58
CA GLY A 661 14.07 -23.42 -26.72
C GLY A 661 12.56 -23.26 -26.55
N ARG A 662 11.85 -24.29 -26.08
CA ARG A 662 10.38 -24.24 -25.95
C ARG A 662 9.91 -23.13 -25.01
N ASP A 663 10.65 -22.87 -23.94
CA ASP A 663 10.37 -21.80 -22.97
C ASP A 663 10.91 -20.42 -23.43
N GLY A 664 11.38 -20.32 -24.68
CA GLY A 664 11.89 -19.11 -25.29
C GLY A 664 10.85 -18.27 -26.02
N TRP A 665 9.68 -18.83 -26.32
CA TRP A 665 8.60 -18.12 -26.99
C TRP A 665 7.81 -17.25 -26.00
N VAL A 666 7.75 -15.95 -26.28
CA VAL A 666 6.91 -15.00 -25.52
C VAL A 666 5.68 -14.66 -26.36
N PRO A 667 4.45 -14.94 -25.87
CA PRO A 667 3.24 -14.42 -26.48
C PRO A 667 3.24 -12.89 -26.44
N LEU A 668 3.05 -12.26 -27.59
CA LEU A 668 2.89 -10.82 -27.74
C LEU A 668 1.42 -10.48 -27.99
N ASP A 669 0.50 -10.98 -27.15
CA ASP A 669 -0.92 -10.68 -27.30
C ASP A 669 -1.25 -9.24 -26.85
N HIS A 670 -1.03 -8.33 -27.78
CA HIS A 670 -1.16 -6.90 -27.57
C HIS A 670 -1.58 -6.25 -28.89
N PRO A 671 -2.48 -5.25 -28.88
CA PRO A 671 -2.81 -4.46 -30.05
C PRO A 671 -1.58 -3.85 -30.71
N ALA A 672 -1.67 -3.61 -32.02
CA ALA A 672 -0.60 -2.97 -32.79
C ALA A 672 -0.17 -1.64 -32.14
N ILE A 673 1.14 -1.48 -31.93
CA ILE A 673 1.72 -0.27 -31.33
C ILE A 673 1.64 0.86 -32.36
N MET A 674 0.96 1.96 -32.03
CA MET A 674 0.73 3.11 -32.92
C MET A 674 1.74 4.24 -32.65
N ALA A 675 2.96 3.89 -32.23
CA ALA A 675 4.05 4.79 -31.89
C ALA A 675 5.42 4.12 -32.07
N ARG A 676 6.46 4.91 -32.36
CA ARG A 676 7.89 4.52 -32.36
C ARG A 676 8.69 5.07 -31.18
N GLU A 677 8.06 5.89 -30.33
CA GLU A 677 8.75 6.62 -29.27
C GLU A 677 8.45 6.03 -27.89
N THR A 678 9.51 5.47 -27.30
CA THR A 678 9.60 5.03 -25.90
C THR A 678 10.09 6.20 -25.05
N GLU A 679 9.44 6.44 -23.91
CA GLU A 679 9.72 7.55 -22.99
C GLU A 679 10.20 6.97 -21.64
N ILE A 680 11.47 7.20 -21.33
CA ILE A 680 12.16 6.71 -20.13
C ILE A 680 12.35 7.87 -19.16
N PHE A 681 11.94 7.70 -17.91
CA PHE A 681 12.33 8.63 -16.85
C PHE A 681 13.84 8.51 -16.62
N LEU A 682 14.54 9.63 -16.65
CA LEU A 682 15.98 9.69 -16.42
C LEU A 682 16.25 10.90 -15.49
N PRO A 683 16.30 10.67 -14.16
CA PRO A 683 16.31 11.75 -13.17
C PRO A 683 17.58 12.60 -13.23
N LEU A 684 17.41 13.89 -12.97
CA LEU A 684 18.49 14.87 -12.90
C LEU A 684 19.51 14.51 -11.79
N LEU A 685 19.07 13.89 -10.70
CA LEU A 685 19.95 13.35 -9.65
C LEU A 685 21.03 12.38 -10.20
N LEU A 686 20.71 11.64 -11.26
CA LEU A 686 21.63 10.74 -11.95
C LEU A 686 22.46 11.44 -13.04
N THR A 687 21.90 12.42 -13.75
CA THR A 687 22.55 13.03 -14.93
C THR A 687 23.29 14.34 -14.66
N GLN A 688 22.97 15.07 -13.59
CA GLN A 688 23.54 16.39 -13.32
C GLN A 688 25.08 16.34 -13.24
N GLY A 689 25.73 17.12 -14.12
CA GLY A 689 27.19 17.15 -14.25
C GLY A 689 27.80 15.90 -14.89
N ARG A 690 27.01 15.06 -15.56
CA ARG A 690 27.45 13.82 -16.22
C ARG A 690 26.93 13.72 -17.64
N GLU A 691 27.76 13.24 -18.56
CA GLU A 691 27.34 12.96 -19.94
C GLU A 691 26.46 11.69 -19.97
N VAL A 692 25.26 11.79 -20.54
CA VAL A 692 24.39 10.64 -20.83
C VAL A 692 24.87 9.93 -22.10
N LYS A 693 25.02 8.60 -22.03
CA LYS A 693 25.25 7.72 -23.19
C LYS A 693 24.10 6.72 -23.31
N VAL A 694 23.59 6.55 -24.53
CA VAL A 694 22.57 5.56 -24.85
C VAL A 694 23.08 4.65 -25.97
N GLU A 695 22.94 3.35 -25.77
CA GLU A 695 23.27 2.28 -26.71
C GLU A 695 21.96 1.57 -27.13
N GLY A 696 21.86 1.14 -28.39
CA GLY A 696 20.70 0.37 -28.90
C GLY A 696 19.45 1.18 -29.30
N ALA A 697 19.55 2.51 -29.38
CA ALA A 697 18.53 3.41 -29.93
C ALA A 697 18.90 3.88 -31.36
N TRP A 698 17.91 4.10 -32.23
CA TRP A 698 18.12 4.62 -33.60
C TRP A 698 18.32 6.15 -33.60
N LYS A 699 17.35 6.89 -33.05
CA LYS A 699 17.54 8.26 -32.56
C LYS A 699 17.18 8.32 -31.07
N TRP A 700 17.80 9.23 -30.33
CA TRP A 700 17.42 9.53 -28.94
C TRP A 700 17.74 10.98 -28.59
N VAL A 701 17.03 11.54 -27.60
CA VAL A 701 17.40 12.80 -26.96
C VAL A 701 17.04 12.77 -25.48
N TYR A 702 17.88 13.39 -24.64
CA TYR A 702 17.59 13.60 -23.23
C TYR A 702 17.25 15.07 -22.96
N SER A 703 16.24 15.32 -22.13
CA SER A 703 15.85 16.65 -21.69
C SER A 703 15.84 16.72 -20.15
N GLU A 704 16.76 17.50 -19.59
CA GLU A 704 16.94 17.69 -18.13
C GLU A 704 15.72 18.36 -17.48
N GLU A 705 15.20 19.44 -18.08
CA GLU A 705 13.99 20.15 -17.62
C GLU A 705 12.77 19.21 -17.48
N ARG A 706 12.70 18.23 -18.36
CA ARG A 706 11.64 17.22 -18.46
C ARG A 706 11.97 15.91 -17.74
N GLN A 707 13.21 15.76 -17.24
CA GLN A 707 13.80 14.52 -16.73
C GLN A 707 13.48 13.27 -17.59
N THR A 708 13.39 13.44 -18.90
CA THR A 708 12.92 12.40 -19.83
C THR A 708 13.96 12.13 -20.92
N LEU A 709 14.28 10.86 -21.10
CA LEU A 709 14.98 10.32 -22.26
C LEU A 709 13.95 9.76 -23.24
N TYR A 710 13.94 10.30 -24.46
CA TYR A 710 13.11 9.83 -25.57
C TYR A 710 13.95 8.92 -26.45
N VAL A 711 13.44 7.74 -26.77
CA VAL A 711 14.10 6.75 -27.62
C VAL A 711 13.17 6.38 -28.77
N LEU A 712 13.66 6.61 -29.98
CA LEU A 712 12.94 6.36 -31.22
C LEU A 712 13.46 5.05 -31.86
N GLN A 713 12.54 4.13 -32.18
CA GLN A 713 12.83 2.91 -32.94
C GLN A 713 12.92 3.20 -34.44
N GLU A 714 13.71 2.41 -35.16
CA GLU A 714 13.85 2.52 -36.62
C GLU A 714 12.54 2.14 -37.33
N THR A 715 11.91 1.03 -36.94
CA THR A 715 10.68 0.47 -37.53
C THR A 715 9.62 0.09 -36.47
N THR A 716 8.40 -0.23 -36.92
CA THR A 716 7.31 -0.84 -36.12
C THR A 716 6.82 -2.11 -36.79
N GLY A 717 6.27 -3.06 -36.02
CA GLY A 717 5.63 -4.26 -36.55
C GLY A 717 6.61 -5.38 -36.96
N GLU A 718 7.91 -5.22 -36.71
CA GLU A 718 8.85 -6.33 -36.71
C GLU A 718 8.79 -7.07 -35.36
N ALA A 719 8.53 -8.38 -35.41
CA ALA A 719 8.61 -9.26 -34.24
C ALA A 719 10.08 -9.45 -33.81
N ARG A 720 10.61 -8.46 -33.09
CA ARG A 720 12.02 -8.37 -32.69
C ARG A 720 12.15 -7.76 -31.30
N ALA A 721 13.09 -8.29 -30.51
CA ALA A 721 13.52 -7.66 -29.26
C ALA A 721 14.49 -6.49 -29.52
N TRP A 722 14.17 -5.34 -28.94
CA TRP A 722 15.01 -4.15 -28.86
C TRP A 722 15.63 -4.09 -27.46
N ASN A 723 16.92 -3.78 -27.36
CA ASN A 723 17.60 -3.54 -26.09
C ASN A 723 18.14 -2.11 -26.09
N VAL A 724 17.82 -1.35 -25.05
CA VAL A 724 18.23 0.04 -24.84
C VAL A 724 19.01 0.10 -23.54
N LYS A 725 20.23 0.60 -23.59
CA LYS A 725 21.14 0.66 -22.44
C LYS A 725 21.63 2.09 -22.21
N VAL A 726 21.36 2.62 -21.03
CA VAL A 726 21.67 3.99 -20.63
C VAL A 726 22.78 3.96 -19.57
N ARG A 727 23.78 4.82 -19.72
CA ARG A 727 24.89 4.99 -18.79
C ARG A 727 25.22 6.48 -18.61
N VAL A 728 25.85 6.84 -17.51
CA VAL A 728 26.39 8.20 -17.27
C VAL A 728 27.92 8.20 -17.23
N ARG A 729 28.54 9.32 -17.60
CA ARG A 729 30.01 9.55 -17.56
C ARG A 729 30.35 10.86 -16.84
N PRO A 730 31.19 10.86 -15.79
CA PRO A 730 31.77 9.68 -15.12
C PRO A 730 30.67 8.76 -14.57
N ALA A 731 30.95 7.46 -14.52
CA ALA A 731 30.04 6.48 -13.92
C ALA A 731 29.89 6.73 -12.42
N LEU A 732 28.85 6.18 -11.79
CA LEU A 732 28.75 6.24 -10.33
C LEU A 732 29.90 5.43 -9.70
N THR A 733 30.74 6.10 -8.92
CA THR A 733 31.83 5.48 -8.16
C THR A 733 31.39 5.26 -6.72
N VAL A 734 30.95 4.05 -6.40
CA VAL A 734 30.72 3.63 -5.02
C VAL A 734 32.01 3.07 -4.42
N ARG A 735 32.37 3.49 -3.20
CA ARG A 735 33.40 2.81 -2.41
C ARG A 735 32.91 1.39 -2.09
N GLN A 736 33.66 0.36 -2.51
CA GLN A 736 33.44 -1.00 -2.02
C GLN A 736 33.95 -1.15 -0.57
N GLU A 737 33.16 -0.71 0.40
CA GLU A 737 33.45 -0.97 1.81
C GLU A 737 32.95 -2.38 2.20
N GLY A 738 33.90 -3.33 2.24
CA GLY A 738 33.84 -4.42 3.22
C GLY A 738 33.45 -5.83 2.78
N GLU A 739 33.42 -6.19 1.49
CA GLU A 739 33.12 -7.57 1.05
C GLU A 739 34.08 -8.63 1.64
N TRP A 740 35.24 -8.25 2.16
CA TRP A 740 36.19 -9.17 2.80
C TRP A 740 35.83 -9.55 4.25
N THR A 741 34.98 -8.77 4.93
CA THR A 741 34.73 -8.95 6.38
C THR A 741 34.04 -10.28 6.70
N TRP A 742 33.08 -10.72 5.87
CA TRP A 742 32.41 -12.01 6.05
C TRP A 742 33.34 -13.19 5.71
N VAL A 743 34.28 -13.02 4.77
CA VAL A 743 35.29 -14.04 4.45
C VAL A 743 36.17 -14.30 5.66
N TRP A 744 36.65 -13.24 6.33
CA TRP A 744 37.43 -13.35 7.57
C TRP A 744 36.61 -13.93 8.73
N ALA A 745 35.33 -13.59 8.85
CA ALA A 745 34.45 -14.19 9.87
C ALA A 745 34.21 -15.68 9.62
N LEU A 746 33.97 -16.09 8.37
CA LEU A 746 33.77 -17.50 8.00
C LEU A 746 35.06 -18.31 8.20
N LEU A 747 36.21 -17.76 7.80
CA LEU A 747 37.53 -18.34 8.08
C LEU A 747 37.78 -18.45 9.60
N GLY A 748 37.40 -17.44 10.39
CA GLY A 748 37.51 -17.47 11.86
C GLY A 748 36.67 -18.59 12.50
N VAL A 749 35.44 -18.80 12.03
CA VAL A 749 34.58 -19.92 12.48
C VAL A 749 35.16 -21.27 12.04
N LEU A 750 35.64 -21.39 10.80
CA LEU A 750 36.24 -22.63 10.29
C LEU A 750 37.56 -22.96 11.00
N LEU A 751 38.39 -21.97 11.32
CA LEU A 751 39.56 -22.15 12.20
C LEU A 751 39.13 -22.55 13.61
N GLY A 752 38.10 -21.92 14.19
CA GLY A 752 37.59 -22.27 15.52
C GLY A 752 37.12 -23.73 15.61
N VAL A 753 36.38 -24.21 14.60
CA VAL A 753 35.95 -25.62 14.49
C VAL A 753 37.14 -26.55 14.24
N GLY A 754 38.07 -26.19 13.36
CA GLY A 754 39.27 -26.98 13.08
C GLY A 754 40.18 -27.13 14.31
N VAL A 755 40.38 -26.04 15.06
CA VAL A 755 41.14 -26.03 16.32
C VAL A 755 40.43 -26.83 17.41
N TRP A 756 39.10 -26.77 17.50
CA TRP A 756 38.33 -27.62 18.42
C TRP A 756 38.48 -29.12 18.11
N PHE A 757 38.57 -29.50 16.83
CA PHE A 757 38.86 -30.86 16.39
C PHE A 757 40.35 -31.27 16.51
N LEU A 758 41.28 -30.34 16.71
CA LEU A 758 42.71 -30.59 16.96
C LEU A 758 43.09 -30.59 18.44
N ILE A 759 42.17 -30.16 19.32
CA ILE A 759 42.32 -30.14 20.79
C ILE A 759 41.61 -31.35 21.46
N ARG A 760 40.93 -32.18 20.66
CA ARG A 760 40.29 -33.44 21.06
C ARG A 760 41.00 -34.66 20.48
#